data_AF-A0A9P6KBV9-F1
#
_entry.id   AF-A0A9P6KBV9-F1
#
_cell.length_a   1.000
_cell.length_b   1.000
_cell.length_c   1.000
_cell.angle_alpha   90.00
_cell.angle_beta   90.00
_cell.angle_gamma   90.00
#
_symmetry.space_group_name_H-M   'P 1'
#
loop_
_entity.id
_entity.type
_entity.pdbx_description
1 polymer ?
#
loop_
_entity_poly.entity_id
_entity_poly.type
_entity_poly.pdbx_seq_one_letter_code
_entity_poly.pdbx_strand_id
1 'polypeptide(L)'
;MRVVDTNVIEACTWCLKDVERKQTEFLAKVEAIQAENACIKLRDITNLNCIADKHRGEIRKIEAELSDLDTEVHELFDEREDFQGWNIIDLFGQHPAEFRVTDLAYTIAEVRESGYGFEIEYIEGGQGHRHWIVRTKRHAWNNRLYRVEFYTERRTRNQEQIGHLKQDLFKQNDALQVLVNAMGTLEASGPKEDSPEIKMERMQIQTEQNKLFKVIALAGRIALHPKLFKAIAEAGVYESGPEEVTARVTEFYSELTVSLNNIHSPQIQPNIAPARSREEDNTYNVLLIGPPQAGKSALAAIIGQFLSPGSEIDFSHIGDGSFPCTREVRVVDHVSHFPEFELIYTNPQPSMPNEAHYYPNQEAPGLKVTISSIMGERYHRQYKQDLSRYDYLEVRQVPPSSQEKLRFRIFDTPGLEDTSSEDANNITKILQAVTKTDKFHLVLVTIPFGSYLSPGLQNSLIDIRNTFSDMRGIVAFVHTKVDPLNTHPEEKEFSLSLEKRQIRLDEIMGREIPHFVINSYLREDRPMCIFLRQDKVREILSLARSNTPVPVNRMPLAKTSRMRMMDEYAIQICSRHREEIEQRRSELQDRINAIQAESDGKKGEKIAFLEYLISNKQRHVLKVEAELSSLETDDLELIAEKTISETWLFSRVPVEVKVTDLEHTIDEIQEENTGFGIESVDGGQGHNHWTAKIKRLAWSNGSFHVKFHTKRRNKNQKKIGELKSDLGAKKEALQAFTDRMAAVKASGPKEEDPEITEERMKIQKELNKTLKAITRAKQSALYPSLFKAVAEAGVYEDDPEESAMRVAKIYTDYVPAEGEESV
;
A
#
# COMPACT_ATOMS: atom_id res chain seq x y z
N MET A 1 -25.44 -43.27 -4.56
CA MET A 1 -24.72 -42.08 -5.05
C MET A 1 -25.53 -40.81 -4.80
N ARG A 2 -26.65 -40.53 -5.50
CA ARG A 2 -27.42 -39.27 -5.34
C ARG A 2 -27.94 -38.93 -3.92
N VAL A 3 -28.22 -39.93 -3.07
CA VAL A 3 -28.70 -39.69 -1.68
C VAL A 3 -27.55 -39.32 -0.73
N VAL A 4 -26.32 -39.74 -1.04
CA VAL A 4 -25.13 -39.47 -0.22
C VAL A 4 -24.64 -38.03 -0.41
N ASP A 5 -24.82 -37.47 -1.61
CA ASP A 5 -24.44 -36.09 -1.91
C ASP A 5 -25.28 -35.07 -1.13
N THR A 6 -26.59 -35.31 -0.95
CA THR A 6 -27.48 -34.35 -0.27
C THR A 6 -27.15 -34.19 1.21
N ASN A 7 -26.95 -35.30 1.93
CA ASN A 7 -26.68 -35.26 3.38
C ASN A 7 -25.32 -34.61 3.70
N VAL A 8 -24.31 -34.80 2.84
CA VAL A 8 -22.99 -34.18 2.99
C VAL A 8 -23.07 -32.68 2.70
N ILE A 9 -23.83 -32.28 1.67
CA ILE A 9 -24.05 -30.87 1.35
C ILE A 9 -24.82 -30.16 2.47
N GLU A 10 -25.86 -30.76 3.02
CA GLU A 10 -26.64 -30.21 4.13
C GLU A 10 -25.78 -30.05 5.40
N ALA A 11 -24.96 -31.05 5.73
CA ALA A 11 -24.02 -30.97 6.85
C ALA A 11 -22.97 -29.86 6.66
N CYS A 12 -22.37 -29.74 5.46
CA CYS A 12 -21.41 -28.67 5.16
C CYS A 12 -22.07 -27.29 5.24
N THR A 13 -23.31 -27.17 4.76
CA THR A 13 -24.09 -25.92 4.80
C THR A 13 -24.42 -25.51 6.24
N TRP A 14 -24.76 -26.48 7.10
CA TRP A 14 -25.01 -26.23 8.51
C TRP A 14 -23.74 -25.78 9.26
N CYS A 15 -22.61 -26.45 9.03
CA CYS A 15 -21.33 -26.06 9.63
C CYS A 15 -20.87 -24.66 9.19
N LEU A 16 -21.08 -24.29 7.93
CA LEU A 16 -20.79 -22.94 7.43
C LEU A 16 -21.60 -21.88 8.18
N LYS A 17 -22.91 -22.11 8.36
CA LYS A 17 -23.78 -21.19 9.11
C LYS A 17 -23.40 -21.06 10.58
N ASP A 18 -22.93 -22.13 11.22
CA ASP A 18 -22.47 -22.07 12.62
C ASP A 18 -21.16 -21.27 12.77
N VAL A 19 -20.25 -21.40 11.80
CA VAL A 19 -19.01 -20.62 11.75
C VAL A 19 -19.30 -19.13 11.51
N GLU A 20 -20.20 -18.80 10.57
CA GLU A 20 -20.63 -17.41 10.31
C GLU A 20 -21.26 -16.77 11.55
N ARG A 21 -22.09 -17.52 12.28
CA ARG A 21 -22.68 -17.07 13.55
C ARG A 21 -21.60 -16.75 14.58
N LYS A 22 -20.66 -17.68 14.83
CA LYS A 22 -19.55 -17.50 15.78
C LYS A 22 -18.63 -16.34 15.40
N GLN A 23 -18.40 -16.13 14.10
CA GLN A 23 -17.61 -15.01 13.59
C GLN A 23 -18.32 -13.66 13.84
N THR A 24 -19.64 -13.62 13.66
CA THR A 24 -20.45 -12.41 13.92
C THR A 24 -20.45 -12.07 15.42
N GLU A 25 -20.62 -13.07 16.28
CA GLU A 25 -20.54 -12.91 17.74
C GLU A 25 -19.14 -12.43 18.21
N PHE A 26 -18.07 -12.95 17.59
CA PHE A 26 -16.71 -12.51 17.86
C PHE A 26 -16.46 -11.05 17.44
N LEU A 27 -16.91 -10.65 16.26
CA LEU A 27 -16.76 -9.26 15.77
C LEU A 27 -17.47 -8.26 16.69
N ALA A 28 -18.68 -8.58 17.15
CA ALA A 28 -19.42 -7.75 18.10
C ALA A 28 -18.69 -7.59 19.45
N LYS A 29 -18.03 -8.64 19.96
CA LYS A 29 -17.20 -8.56 21.17
C LYS A 29 -15.97 -7.68 20.96
N VAL A 30 -15.30 -7.80 19.79
CA VAL A 30 -14.13 -6.99 19.46
C VAL A 30 -14.51 -5.51 19.39
N GLU A 31 -15.63 -5.16 18.75
CA GLU A 31 -16.13 -3.78 18.68
C GLU A 31 -16.43 -3.19 20.07
N ALA A 32 -17.04 -3.97 20.97
CA ALA A 32 -17.31 -3.54 22.34
C ALA A 32 -16.02 -3.25 23.13
N ILE A 33 -15.01 -4.12 23.02
CA ILE A 33 -13.70 -3.95 23.67
C ILE A 33 -12.92 -2.78 23.06
N GLN A 34 -13.04 -2.54 21.75
CA GLN A 34 -12.42 -1.40 21.08
C GLN A 34 -13.03 -0.07 21.55
N ALA A 35 -14.36 -0.02 21.73
CA ALA A 35 -15.05 1.15 22.25
C ALA A 35 -14.65 1.48 23.70
N GLU A 36 -14.52 0.46 24.57
CA GLU A 36 -14.08 0.65 25.96
C GLU A 36 -12.62 1.15 26.03
N ASN A 37 -11.72 0.57 25.23
CA ASN A 37 -10.33 1.00 25.16
C ASN A 37 -10.16 2.42 24.61
N ALA A 38 -11.01 2.84 23.67
CA ALA A 38 -11.03 4.21 23.16
C ALA A 38 -11.40 5.23 24.27
N CYS A 39 -12.37 4.89 25.12
CA CYS A 39 -12.76 5.71 26.26
C CYS A 39 -11.64 5.83 27.32
N ILE A 40 -10.90 4.75 27.60
CA ILE A 40 -9.77 4.77 28.54
C ILE A 40 -8.63 5.64 28.00
N LYS A 41 -8.28 5.51 26.71
CA LYS A 41 -7.23 6.32 26.07
C LYS A 41 -7.53 7.81 26.08
N LEU A 42 -8.78 8.20 25.79
CA LEU A 42 -9.18 9.61 25.85
C LEU A 42 -9.01 10.20 27.26
N ARG A 43 -9.28 9.41 28.30
CA ARG A 43 -9.08 9.82 29.70
C ARG A 43 -7.60 10.01 30.05
N ASP A 44 -6.73 9.10 29.60
CA ASP A 44 -5.30 9.16 29.87
C ASP A 44 -4.60 10.29 29.10
N ILE A 45 -4.97 10.52 27.84
CA ILE A 45 -4.48 11.66 27.04
C ILE A 45 -4.89 12.99 27.69
N THR A 46 -6.11 13.09 28.21
CA THR A 46 -6.58 14.30 28.91
C THR A 46 -5.77 14.57 30.18
N ASN A 47 -5.44 13.53 30.95
CA ASN A 47 -4.60 13.66 32.16
C ASN A 47 -3.16 14.07 31.82
N LEU A 48 -2.57 13.48 30.77
CA LEU A 48 -1.21 13.80 30.32
C LEU A 48 -1.11 15.24 29.78
N ASN A 49 -2.13 15.73 29.07
CA ASN A 49 -2.20 17.12 28.63
C ASN A 49 -2.21 18.11 29.80
N CYS A 50 -2.97 17.81 30.87
CA CYS A 50 -3.00 18.65 32.08
C CYS A 50 -1.62 18.74 32.75
N ILE A 51 -0.86 17.64 32.78
CA ILE A 51 0.51 17.60 33.32
C ILE A 51 1.48 18.36 32.40
N ALA A 52 1.36 18.20 31.08
CA ALA A 52 2.18 18.91 30.10
C ALA A 52 1.98 20.43 30.19
N ASP A 53 0.75 20.90 30.38
CA ASP A 53 0.45 22.32 30.54
C ASP A 53 1.03 22.90 31.84
N LYS A 54 1.10 22.12 32.92
CA LYS A 54 1.82 22.52 34.14
C LYS A 54 3.31 22.73 33.86
N HIS A 55 3.97 21.81 33.15
CA HIS A 55 5.39 21.95 32.79
C HIS A 55 5.64 23.15 31.85
N ARG A 56 4.74 23.41 30.89
CA ARG A 56 4.79 24.61 30.04
C ARG A 56 4.68 25.90 30.85
N GLY A 57 3.86 25.91 31.90
CA GLY A 57 3.75 27.04 32.84
C GLY A 57 5.05 27.34 33.57
N GLU A 58 5.72 26.30 34.09
CA GLU A 58 7.01 26.43 34.78
C GLU A 58 8.13 26.88 33.82
N ILE A 59 8.15 26.35 32.59
CA ILE A 59 9.10 26.78 31.54
C ILE A 59 8.99 28.29 31.29
N ARG A 60 7.77 28.80 31.07
CA ARG A 60 7.55 30.24 30.84
C ARG A 60 8.00 31.11 32.01
N LYS A 61 7.84 30.62 33.24
CA LYS A 61 8.29 31.33 34.45
C LYS A 61 9.82 31.41 34.49
N ILE A 62 10.51 30.30 34.22
CA ILE A 62 11.98 30.25 34.17
C ILE A 62 12.53 31.13 33.04
N GLU A 63 11.89 31.13 31.86
CA GLU A 63 12.28 31.99 30.74
C GLU A 63 12.13 33.48 31.07
N ALA A 64 11.07 33.88 31.79
CA ALA A 64 10.90 35.25 32.25
C ALA A 64 12.00 35.65 33.25
N GLU A 65 12.30 34.80 34.25
CA GLU A 65 13.37 35.05 35.22
C GLU A 65 14.76 35.14 34.56
N LEU A 66 15.03 34.32 33.53
CA LEU A 66 16.25 34.40 32.73
C LEU A 66 16.34 35.71 31.94
N SER A 67 15.22 36.17 31.37
CA SER A 67 15.17 37.44 30.63
C SER A 67 15.46 38.64 31.53
N ASP A 68 14.91 38.66 32.75
CA ASP A 68 15.14 39.73 33.73
C ASP A 68 16.61 39.77 34.17
N LEU A 69 17.21 38.60 34.44
CA LEU A 69 18.63 38.48 34.80
C LEU A 69 19.58 38.87 33.65
N ASP A 70 19.24 38.52 32.41
CA ASP A 70 20.06 38.89 31.24
C ASP A 70 20.01 40.40 30.98
N THR A 71 18.85 41.02 31.24
CA THR A 71 18.68 42.49 31.22
C THR A 71 19.52 43.15 32.30
N GLU A 72 19.49 42.65 33.55
CA GLU A 72 20.33 43.18 34.64
C GLU A 72 21.83 43.03 34.33
N VAL A 73 22.23 41.92 33.71
CA VAL A 73 23.62 41.72 33.26
C VAL A 73 23.99 42.71 32.16
N HIS A 74 23.09 43.00 31.21
CA HIS A 74 23.33 43.99 30.15
C HIS A 74 23.40 45.42 30.69
N GLU A 75 22.57 45.80 31.65
CA GLU A 75 22.65 47.12 32.31
C GLU A 75 24.00 47.30 33.04
N LEU A 76 24.56 46.24 33.63
CA LEU A 76 25.90 46.26 34.22
C LEU A 76 27.03 46.41 33.17
N PHE A 77 26.76 46.12 31.89
CA PHE A 77 27.71 46.38 30.79
C PHE A 77 27.67 47.84 30.35
N ASP A 78 26.50 48.48 30.33
CA ASP A 78 26.34 49.87 29.90
C ASP A 78 26.93 50.89 30.92
N GLU A 79 27.05 50.53 32.20
CA GLU A 79 27.71 51.38 33.21
C GLU A 79 29.26 51.43 33.11
N ARG A 80 29.88 50.77 32.11
CA ARG A 80 31.35 50.72 31.93
C ARG A 80 31.80 51.09 30.51
N GLU A 81 31.62 52.34 30.09
CA GLU A 81 32.25 52.87 28.88
C GLU A 81 33.77 53.17 29.03
N ASP A 82 34.37 53.14 30.23
CA ASP A 82 35.75 53.60 30.44
C ASP A 82 36.85 52.51 30.58
N PHE A 83 36.57 51.24 30.30
CA PHE A 83 37.62 50.21 30.30
C PHE A 83 38.09 49.87 28.88
N GLN A 84 39.09 50.62 28.38
CA GLN A 84 39.87 50.23 27.21
C GLN A 84 40.60 48.91 27.50
N GLY A 85 40.30 47.86 26.74
CA GLY A 85 41.05 46.60 26.79
C GLY A 85 42.49 46.82 26.35
N TRP A 86 43.46 46.51 27.21
CA TRP A 86 44.88 46.57 26.86
C TRP A 86 45.22 45.35 26.01
N ASN A 87 45.53 45.57 24.73
CA ASN A 87 46.15 44.55 23.87
C ASN A 87 47.64 44.49 24.20
N ILE A 88 48.06 43.47 24.94
CA ILE A 88 49.47 43.19 25.20
C ILE A 88 50.03 42.41 24.01
N ILE A 89 50.60 43.10 23.02
CA ILE A 89 51.28 42.45 21.88
C ILE A 89 52.77 42.80 21.75
N ASP A 90 53.28 43.92 22.28
CA ASP A 90 54.63 44.38 21.89
C ASP A 90 55.75 44.32 22.97
N LEU A 91 55.71 43.38 23.93
CA LEU A 91 56.67 43.40 25.05
C LEU A 91 57.37 42.06 25.37
N PHE A 92 57.77 41.28 24.36
CA PHE A 92 58.57 40.07 24.59
C PHE A 92 59.91 40.07 23.85
N GLY A 93 60.91 40.70 24.47
CA GLY A 93 62.33 40.47 24.20
C GLY A 93 62.95 39.60 25.30
N GLN A 94 63.35 38.38 24.92
CA GLN A 94 64.33 37.49 25.58
C GLN A 94 64.57 37.66 27.09
N HIS A 95 63.65 37.25 27.96
CA HIS A 95 63.87 36.68 29.32
C HIS A 95 62.49 36.35 29.96
N PRO A 96 62.40 35.43 30.95
CA PRO A 96 61.14 35.16 31.64
C PRO A 96 60.68 36.44 32.38
N ALA A 97 59.58 37.04 31.94
CA ALA A 97 59.05 38.28 32.51
C ALA A 97 58.01 37.98 33.60
N GLU A 98 58.19 38.55 34.80
CA GLU A 98 57.13 38.67 35.81
C GLU A 98 56.22 39.86 35.48
N PHE A 99 54.90 39.65 35.51
CA PHE A 99 53.92 40.74 35.46
C PHE A 99 53.34 40.98 36.87
N ARG A 100 53.30 42.24 37.30
CA ARG A 100 52.60 42.67 38.53
C ARG A 100 51.39 43.51 38.15
N VAL A 101 50.22 43.07 38.59
CA VAL A 101 48.99 43.88 38.51
C VAL A 101 48.78 44.52 39.87
N THR A 102 48.78 45.86 39.91
CA THR A 102 48.60 46.68 41.12
C THR A 102 47.29 47.47 41.00
N ASP A 103 46.57 47.62 42.12
CA ASP A 103 45.34 48.42 42.29
C ASP A 103 44.06 47.93 41.58
N LEU A 104 43.63 46.70 41.89
CA LEU A 104 42.25 46.26 41.68
C LEU A 104 41.57 46.02 43.03
N ALA A 105 40.82 47.02 43.50
CA ALA A 105 40.31 47.07 44.87
C ALA A 105 39.31 45.95 45.23
N TYR A 106 38.62 45.33 44.28
CA TYR A 106 37.67 44.25 44.56
C TYR A 106 37.57 43.28 43.39
N THR A 107 38.42 42.25 43.38
CA THR A 107 38.25 41.14 42.43
C THR A 107 38.80 39.84 42.99
N ILE A 108 37.99 38.79 42.96
CA ILE A 108 38.44 37.40 43.01
C ILE A 108 38.68 36.99 41.56
N ALA A 109 39.89 36.57 41.22
CA ALA A 109 40.23 36.10 39.89
C ALA A 109 39.93 34.61 39.78
N GLU A 110 39.01 34.21 38.89
CA GLU A 110 38.93 32.83 38.42
C GLU A 110 39.56 32.78 37.03
N VAL A 111 40.69 32.07 36.92
CA VAL A 111 41.38 31.86 35.63
C VAL A 111 40.95 30.50 35.11
N ARG A 112 40.18 30.47 34.01
CA ARG A 112 39.85 29.22 33.33
C ARG A 112 41.04 28.74 32.49
N GLU A 113 41.66 27.64 32.92
CA GLU A 113 42.68 26.93 32.14
C GLU A 113 42.09 26.38 30.84
N SER A 114 42.42 26.98 29.70
CA SER A 114 42.31 26.31 28.40
C SER A 114 43.63 25.58 28.12
N GLY A 115 43.83 24.48 28.85
CA GLY A 115 44.88 23.49 28.61
C GLY A 115 46.30 24.04 28.51
N TYR A 116 47.04 24.01 29.63
CA TYR A 116 48.52 23.90 29.83
C TYR A 116 48.92 24.72 31.07
N GLY A 117 49.77 24.13 31.94
CA GLY A 117 49.94 24.53 33.33
C GLY A 117 50.57 25.89 33.59
N PHE A 118 49.82 26.75 34.29
CA PHE A 118 50.30 27.98 34.90
C PHE A 118 50.50 27.78 36.42
N GLU A 119 51.34 28.61 37.03
CA GLU A 119 51.42 28.71 38.50
C GLU A 119 51.12 30.15 38.88
N ILE A 120 50.01 30.37 39.59
CA ILE A 120 49.59 31.70 40.07
C ILE A 120 49.90 31.74 41.56
N GLU A 121 50.72 32.71 41.97
CA GLU A 121 51.09 32.91 43.37
C GLU A 121 50.44 34.19 43.87
N TYR A 122 49.58 34.07 44.88
CA TYR A 122 49.02 35.21 45.60
C TYR A 122 50.06 35.72 46.59
N ILE A 123 50.42 37.01 46.49
CA ILE A 123 51.36 37.62 47.44
C ILE A 123 50.69 38.85 48.05
N GLU A 124 50.50 38.80 49.36
CA GLU A 124 49.96 39.93 50.11
C GLU A 124 51.06 40.98 50.29
N GLY A 125 50.91 42.13 49.64
CA GLY A 125 51.85 43.23 49.75
C GLY A 125 51.70 43.94 51.09
N GLY A 126 52.83 44.31 51.70
CA GLY A 126 52.81 45.23 52.84
C GLY A 126 52.16 46.56 52.47
N GLN A 127 51.33 47.11 53.36
CA GLN A 127 50.48 48.31 53.19
C GLN A 127 49.13 48.11 52.46
N GLY A 128 48.52 46.92 52.54
CA GLY A 128 47.10 46.74 52.20
C GLY A 128 46.76 46.71 50.70
N HIS A 129 47.77 46.77 49.84
CA HIS A 129 47.62 46.50 48.41
C HIS A 129 47.75 44.99 48.16
N ARG A 130 46.78 44.42 47.45
CA ARG A 130 46.79 43.01 47.05
C ARG A 130 47.44 42.88 45.67
N HIS A 131 48.37 41.94 45.53
CA HIS A 131 49.07 41.69 44.27
C HIS A 131 48.89 40.23 43.83
N TRP A 132 48.67 40.06 42.53
CA TRP A 132 48.64 38.75 41.89
C TRP A 132 49.84 38.63 40.96
N ILE A 133 50.63 37.55 41.11
CA ILE A 133 51.76 37.25 40.22
C ILE A 133 51.43 35.97 39.45
N VAL A 134 51.45 36.05 38.13
CA VAL A 134 51.22 34.91 37.23
C VAL A 134 52.55 34.49 36.62
N ARG A 135 52.97 33.23 36.84
CA ARG A 135 54.21 32.67 36.27
C ARG A 135 53.88 31.53 35.30
N THR A 136 54.60 31.48 34.17
CA THR A 136 54.43 30.44 33.13
C THR A 136 55.50 29.35 33.25
N LYS A 137 55.12 28.07 33.33
CA LYS A 137 56.07 26.94 33.34
C LYS A 137 56.27 26.33 31.95
N ARG A 138 57.14 26.92 31.10
CA ARG A 138 58.01 26.28 30.07
C ARG A 138 58.35 27.19 28.88
N HIS A 139 59.57 27.01 28.36
CA HIS A 139 60.07 27.57 27.10
C HIS A 139 59.50 26.84 25.87
N ALA A 140 58.29 27.20 25.45
CA ALA A 140 57.81 26.86 24.11
C ALA A 140 57.37 28.16 23.42
N TRP A 141 58.19 28.62 22.48
CA TRP A 141 57.96 29.81 21.67
C TRP A 141 56.91 29.49 20.60
N ASN A 142 55.64 29.70 20.91
CA ASN A 142 54.61 29.84 19.90
C ASN A 142 53.85 31.15 20.18
N ASN A 143 53.97 32.12 19.26
CA ASN A 143 53.26 33.39 19.31
C ASN A 143 51.74 33.17 19.27
N ARG A 144 51.11 33.06 20.44
CA ARG A 144 49.66 33.11 20.57
C ARG A 144 49.28 34.22 21.53
N LEU A 145 48.24 34.98 21.17
CA LEU A 145 47.60 35.96 22.04
C LEU A 145 46.91 35.24 23.20
N TYR A 146 47.09 35.74 24.42
CA TYR A 146 46.34 35.28 25.59
C TYR A 146 45.55 36.46 26.17
N ARG A 147 44.27 36.21 26.46
CA ARG A 147 43.35 37.19 27.06
C ARG A 147 43.02 36.74 28.48
N VAL A 148 43.22 37.63 29.45
CA VAL A 148 42.84 37.41 30.86
C VAL A 148 41.68 38.35 31.16
N GLU A 149 40.53 37.80 31.57
CA GLU A 149 39.33 38.57 31.91
C GLU A 149 39.11 38.54 33.43
N PHE A 150 38.68 39.66 34.00
CA PHE A 150 38.39 39.82 35.42
C PHE A 150 36.89 40.10 35.60
N TYR A 151 36.21 39.32 36.45
CA TYR A 151 34.77 39.48 36.70
C TYR A 151 34.48 39.97 38.13
N THR A 152 33.43 40.76 38.30
CA THR A 152 32.95 41.20 39.62
C THR A 152 32.09 40.11 40.28
N GLU A 153 32.11 40.01 41.61
CA GLU A 153 31.38 38.98 42.38
C GLU A 153 29.87 38.95 42.09
N ARG A 154 29.26 40.12 41.81
CA ARG A 154 27.84 40.22 41.41
C ARG A 154 27.58 39.57 40.05
N ARG A 155 28.49 39.72 39.08
CA ARG A 155 28.38 39.06 37.77
C ARG A 155 28.54 37.55 37.89
N THR A 156 29.47 37.08 38.71
CA THR A 156 29.65 35.65 38.95
C THR A 156 28.39 35.03 39.56
N ARG A 157 27.79 35.67 40.58
CA ARG A 157 26.52 35.21 41.17
C ARG A 157 25.36 35.19 40.17
N ASN A 158 25.20 36.23 39.36
CA ASN A 158 24.14 36.26 38.34
C ASN A 158 24.38 35.20 37.25
N GLN A 159 25.64 34.95 36.86
CA GLN A 159 25.99 33.87 35.92
C GLN A 159 25.77 32.47 36.50
N GLU A 160 26.05 32.25 37.78
CA GLU A 160 25.73 31.00 38.49
C GLU A 160 24.21 30.79 38.56
N GLN A 161 23.45 31.84 38.88
CA GLN A 161 21.99 31.79 38.93
C GLN A 161 21.37 31.51 37.54
N ILE A 162 21.90 32.15 36.49
CA ILE A 162 21.56 31.83 35.09
C ILE A 162 21.89 30.36 34.77
N GLY A 163 23.03 29.85 35.25
CA GLY A 163 23.42 28.45 35.12
C GLY A 163 22.41 27.48 35.74
N HIS A 164 21.96 27.77 36.96
CA HIS A 164 20.94 26.98 37.65
C HIS A 164 19.58 27.03 36.95
N LEU A 165 19.12 28.21 36.54
CA LEU A 165 17.86 28.37 35.80
C LEU A 165 17.88 27.66 34.45
N LYS A 166 19.01 27.70 33.71
CA LYS A 166 19.18 26.93 32.46
C LYS A 166 19.14 25.43 32.70
N GLN A 167 19.72 24.95 33.79
CA GLN A 167 19.68 23.54 34.15
C GLN A 167 18.25 23.09 34.49
N ASP A 168 17.48 23.92 35.20
CA ASP A 168 16.10 23.60 35.53
C ASP A 168 15.17 23.72 34.31
N LEU A 169 15.40 24.68 33.42
CA LEU A 169 14.74 24.75 32.11
C LEU A 169 14.94 23.46 31.31
N PHE A 170 16.18 22.95 31.28
CA PHE A 170 16.51 21.70 30.59
C PHE A 170 15.75 20.51 31.19
N LYS A 171 15.69 20.38 32.52
CA LYS A 171 14.91 19.32 33.20
C LYS A 171 13.42 19.38 32.88
N GLN A 172 12.83 20.59 32.85
CA GLN A 172 11.41 20.75 32.54
C GLN A 172 11.13 20.41 31.07
N ASN A 173 12.04 20.75 30.16
CA ASN A 173 11.90 20.45 28.74
C ASN A 173 12.05 18.94 28.46
N ASP A 174 12.99 18.27 29.14
CA ASP A 174 13.13 16.80 29.09
C ASP A 174 11.86 16.09 29.58
N ALA A 175 11.30 16.54 30.71
CA ALA A 175 10.04 16.00 31.23
C ALA A 175 8.87 16.19 30.25
N LEU A 176 8.79 17.36 29.60
CA LEU A 176 7.79 17.65 28.58
C LEU A 176 7.97 16.75 27.35
N GLN A 177 9.21 16.54 26.90
CA GLN A 177 9.50 15.67 25.76
C GLN A 177 9.12 14.20 26.04
N VAL A 178 9.36 13.71 27.26
CA VAL A 178 8.92 12.38 27.70
C VAL A 178 7.39 12.26 27.66
N LEU A 179 6.66 13.29 28.10
CA LEU A 179 5.19 13.31 28.06
C LEU A 179 4.66 13.36 26.62
N VAL A 180 5.25 14.18 25.75
CA VAL A 180 4.89 14.26 24.32
C VAL A 180 5.13 12.92 23.63
N ASN A 181 6.26 12.26 23.90
CA ASN A 181 6.54 10.93 23.38
C ASN A 181 5.54 9.89 23.92
N ALA A 182 5.17 9.95 25.21
CA ALA A 182 4.17 9.05 25.79
C ALA A 182 2.78 9.24 25.16
N MET A 183 2.36 10.49 24.91
CA MET A 183 1.11 10.79 24.20
C MET A 183 1.15 10.29 22.75
N GLY A 184 2.25 10.55 22.03
CA GLY A 184 2.43 10.03 20.67
C GLY A 184 2.45 8.50 20.61
N THR A 185 2.98 7.83 21.63
CA THR A 185 2.96 6.36 21.73
C THR A 185 1.54 5.85 22.03
N LEU A 186 0.75 6.56 22.84
CA LEU A 186 -0.65 6.24 23.12
C LEU A 186 -1.54 6.45 21.88
N GLU A 187 -1.32 7.52 21.12
CA GLU A 187 -1.99 7.82 19.85
C GLU A 187 -1.61 6.84 18.73
N ALA A 188 -0.32 6.48 18.63
CA ALA A 188 0.19 5.51 17.66
C ALA A 188 -0.17 4.07 18.01
N SER A 189 -0.43 3.77 19.29
CA SER A 189 -1.01 2.49 19.66
C SER A 189 -2.47 2.48 19.18
N GLY A 190 -2.76 1.77 18.10
CA GLY A 190 -4.15 1.41 17.75
C GLY A 190 -4.81 0.64 18.91
N PRO A 191 -6.13 0.40 18.89
CA PRO A 191 -6.71 -0.58 19.80
C PRO A 191 -5.96 -1.89 19.59
N LYS A 192 -5.21 -2.35 20.61
CA LYS A 192 -4.46 -3.58 20.49
C LYS A 192 -5.48 -4.72 20.31
N GLU A 193 -5.50 -5.36 19.14
CA GLU A 193 -6.18 -6.65 18.89
C GLU A 193 -5.62 -7.79 19.78
N ASP A 194 -4.66 -7.48 20.65
CA ASP A 194 -3.80 -8.40 21.36
C ASP A 194 -4.21 -8.63 22.82
N SER A 195 -5.51 -8.65 23.14
CA SER A 195 -5.91 -9.40 24.34
C SER A 195 -5.56 -10.88 24.08
N PRO A 196 -4.85 -11.57 25.00
CA PRO A 196 -4.60 -13.01 24.90
C PRO A 196 -5.89 -13.81 24.67
N GLU A 197 -7.01 -13.32 25.19
CA GLU A 197 -8.34 -13.93 25.05
C GLU A 197 -8.87 -13.77 23.62
N ILE A 198 -8.77 -12.56 23.03
CA ILE A 198 -9.16 -12.30 21.64
C ILE A 198 -8.27 -13.10 20.67
N LYS A 199 -6.97 -13.20 20.94
CA LYS A 199 -6.04 -14.03 20.15
C LYS A 199 -6.39 -15.51 20.22
N MET A 200 -6.73 -16.02 21.40
CA MET A 200 -7.09 -17.42 21.60
C MET A 200 -8.42 -17.77 20.92
N GLU A 201 -9.43 -16.90 21.03
CA GLU A 201 -10.75 -17.07 20.41
C GLU A 201 -10.67 -16.94 18.87
N ARG A 202 -9.87 -16.00 18.35
CA ARG A 202 -9.56 -15.88 16.91
C ARG A 202 -8.84 -17.12 16.37
N MET A 203 -7.85 -17.64 17.11
CA MET A 203 -7.10 -18.83 16.73
C MET A 203 -8.00 -20.08 16.73
N GLN A 204 -8.95 -20.19 17.66
CA GLN A 204 -9.96 -21.25 17.66
C GLN A 204 -10.89 -21.16 16.45
N ILE A 205 -11.46 -19.98 16.16
CA ILE A 205 -12.33 -19.77 15.00
C ILE A 205 -11.60 -20.09 13.69
N GLN A 206 -10.35 -19.64 13.56
CA GLN A 206 -9.54 -19.89 12.37
C GLN A 206 -9.10 -21.36 12.23
N THR A 207 -8.88 -22.05 13.36
CA THR A 207 -8.61 -23.50 13.37
C THR A 207 -9.84 -24.28 12.89
N GLU A 208 -11.05 -23.92 13.36
CA GLU A 208 -12.30 -24.55 12.93
C GLU A 208 -12.62 -24.25 11.46
N GLN A 209 -12.40 -23.01 10.99
CA GLN A 209 -12.50 -22.65 9.57
C GLN A 209 -11.56 -23.48 8.70
N ASN A 210 -10.28 -23.61 9.10
CA ASN A 210 -9.29 -24.39 8.36
C ASN A 210 -9.62 -25.89 8.31
N LYS A 211 -10.20 -26.46 9.38
CA LYS A 211 -10.72 -27.83 9.38
C LYS A 211 -11.87 -27.96 8.37
N LEU A 212 -12.82 -27.03 8.39
CA LEU A 212 -14.00 -27.04 7.52
C LEU A 212 -13.61 -26.87 6.03
N PHE A 213 -12.71 -25.94 5.72
CA PHE A 213 -12.20 -25.75 4.35
C PHE A 213 -11.46 -26.98 3.82
N LYS A 214 -10.70 -27.68 4.66
CA LYS A 214 -10.06 -28.94 4.27
C LYS A 214 -11.09 -30.03 3.95
N VAL A 215 -12.14 -30.15 4.76
CA VAL A 215 -13.24 -31.10 4.54
C VAL A 215 -14.01 -30.77 3.24
N ILE A 216 -14.34 -29.50 3.01
CA ILE A 216 -15.01 -29.04 1.79
C ILE A 216 -14.13 -29.23 0.55
N ALA A 217 -12.83 -28.92 0.64
CA ALA A 217 -11.89 -29.10 -0.46
C ALA A 217 -11.65 -30.59 -0.81
N LEU A 218 -11.71 -31.48 0.19
CA LEU A 218 -11.65 -32.93 -0.01
C LEU A 218 -12.96 -33.49 -0.58
N ALA A 219 -14.12 -33.01 -0.12
CA ALA A 219 -15.43 -33.39 -0.63
C ALA A 219 -15.68 -32.86 -2.06
N GLY A 220 -15.12 -31.69 -2.41
CA GLY A 220 -15.23 -31.08 -3.73
C GLY A 220 -14.31 -31.67 -4.80
N ARG A 221 -13.39 -32.59 -4.46
CA ARG A 221 -12.62 -33.32 -5.47
C ARG A 221 -13.51 -34.40 -6.11
N ILE A 222 -13.91 -34.14 -7.35
CA ILE A 222 -14.85 -34.92 -8.19
C ILE A 222 -14.49 -36.41 -8.37
N ALA A 223 -13.33 -36.88 -7.90
CA ALA A 223 -13.05 -38.30 -7.72
C ALA A 223 -12.22 -38.52 -6.44
N LEU A 224 -12.86 -39.04 -5.39
CA LEU A 224 -12.13 -39.66 -4.28
C LEU A 224 -11.29 -40.81 -4.85
N HIS A 225 -10.01 -40.87 -4.49
CA HIS A 225 -9.14 -41.97 -4.88
C HIS A 225 -9.78 -43.31 -4.45
N PRO A 226 -9.87 -44.34 -5.31
CA PRO A 226 -10.67 -45.55 -5.05
C PRO A 226 -10.37 -46.26 -3.73
N LYS A 227 -9.12 -46.22 -3.27
CA LYS A 227 -8.71 -46.76 -1.96
C LYS A 227 -9.31 -45.99 -0.78
N LEU A 228 -9.42 -44.67 -0.90
CA LEU A 228 -9.98 -43.81 0.14
C LEU A 228 -11.50 -43.99 0.19
N PHE A 229 -12.15 -44.03 -0.98
CA PHE A 229 -13.58 -44.30 -1.08
C PHE A 229 -13.96 -45.66 -0.49
N LYS A 230 -13.18 -46.71 -0.81
CA LYS A 230 -13.37 -48.05 -0.25
C LYS A 230 -13.23 -48.08 1.27
N ALA A 231 -12.21 -47.41 1.83
CA ALA A 231 -12.02 -47.36 3.28
C ALA A 231 -13.14 -46.62 4.02
N ILE A 232 -13.65 -45.51 3.47
CA ILE A 232 -14.77 -44.75 4.05
C ILE A 232 -16.08 -45.55 3.95
N ALA A 233 -16.30 -46.26 2.84
CA ALA A 233 -17.47 -47.13 2.66
C ALA A 233 -17.43 -48.35 3.61
N GLU A 234 -16.27 -48.98 3.80
CA GLU A 234 -16.09 -50.13 4.70
C GLU A 234 -16.23 -49.74 6.18
N ALA A 235 -15.96 -48.48 6.54
CA ALA A 235 -16.16 -47.95 7.88
C ALA A 235 -17.64 -47.59 8.21
N GLY A 236 -18.58 -47.86 7.29
CA GLY A 236 -20.02 -47.63 7.49
C GLY A 236 -20.39 -46.15 7.67
N VAL A 237 -19.51 -45.23 7.25
CA VAL A 237 -19.63 -43.79 7.54
C VAL A 237 -20.88 -43.17 6.91
N TYR A 238 -21.43 -43.76 5.86
CA TYR A 238 -22.60 -43.26 5.13
C TYR A 238 -23.94 -43.85 5.56
N GLU A 239 -23.97 -44.71 6.57
CA GLU A 239 -25.20 -45.38 7.04
C GLU A 239 -25.88 -44.64 8.22
N SER A 240 -25.24 -43.60 8.76
CA SER A 240 -25.70 -42.80 9.90
C SER A 240 -26.39 -41.48 9.50
N GLY A 241 -27.03 -40.81 10.46
CA GLY A 241 -27.57 -39.46 10.29
C GLY A 241 -26.47 -38.40 10.05
N PRO A 242 -26.79 -37.24 9.43
CA PRO A 242 -25.79 -36.27 8.94
C PRO A 242 -24.82 -35.74 10.00
N GLU A 243 -25.26 -35.59 11.25
CA GLU A 243 -24.40 -35.19 12.38
C GLU A 243 -23.32 -36.25 12.69
N GLU A 244 -23.73 -37.52 12.74
CA GLU A 244 -22.83 -38.64 13.04
C GLU A 244 -21.90 -38.96 11.86
N VAL A 245 -22.38 -38.80 10.61
CA VAL A 245 -21.54 -38.86 9.40
C VAL A 245 -20.43 -37.81 9.47
N THR A 246 -20.77 -36.57 9.84
CA THR A 246 -19.79 -35.48 9.93
C THR A 246 -18.74 -35.73 11.01
N ALA A 247 -19.16 -36.22 12.18
CA ALA A 247 -18.25 -36.60 13.26
C ALA A 247 -17.28 -37.72 12.82
N ARG A 248 -17.80 -38.80 12.23
CA ARG A 248 -16.99 -39.95 11.79
C ARG A 248 -16.06 -39.62 10.62
N VAL A 249 -16.50 -38.81 9.67
CA VAL A 249 -15.65 -38.31 8.58
C VAL A 249 -14.51 -37.47 9.15
N THR A 250 -14.80 -36.57 10.09
CA THR A 250 -13.80 -35.69 10.72
C THR A 250 -12.79 -36.49 11.53
N GLU A 251 -13.24 -37.49 12.29
CA GLU A 251 -12.39 -38.40 13.05
C GLU A 251 -11.46 -39.20 12.12
N PHE A 252 -12.03 -39.86 11.10
CA PHE A 252 -11.27 -40.64 10.11
C PHE A 252 -10.20 -39.81 9.39
N TYR A 253 -10.52 -38.58 8.98
CA TYR A 253 -9.53 -37.70 8.34
C TYR A 253 -8.46 -37.18 9.30
N SER A 254 -8.78 -37.02 10.58
CA SER A 254 -7.78 -36.63 11.58
C SER A 254 -6.77 -37.76 11.81
N GLU A 255 -7.20 -39.02 11.87
CA GLU A 255 -6.32 -40.20 11.90
C GLU A 255 -5.46 -40.34 10.62
N LEU A 256 -6.05 -40.06 9.45
CA LEU A 256 -5.36 -40.15 8.16
C LEU A 256 -4.31 -39.04 7.98
N THR A 257 -4.56 -37.86 8.54
CA THR A 257 -3.60 -36.73 8.56
C THR A 257 -2.41 -37.03 9.47
N VAL A 258 -2.65 -37.65 10.63
CA VAL A 258 -1.58 -38.15 11.52
C VAL A 258 -0.75 -39.23 10.83
N SER A 259 -1.39 -40.11 10.07
CA SER A 259 -0.70 -41.18 9.31
C SER A 259 0.13 -40.64 8.14
N LEU A 260 -0.35 -39.59 7.44
CA LEU A 260 0.35 -38.97 6.31
C LEU A 260 1.56 -38.12 6.75
N ASN A 261 1.49 -37.47 7.90
CA ASN A 261 2.61 -36.69 8.45
C ASN A 261 3.80 -37.55 8.90
N ASN A 262 3.61 -38.88 9.04
CA ASN A 262 4.67 -39.83 9.36
C ASN A 262 5.36 -40.43 8.12
N ILE A 263 4.96 -40.04 6.91
CA ILE A 263 5.58 -40.47 5.65
C ILE A 263 6.50 -39.33 5.15
N HIS A 264 7.79 -39.64 5.01
CA HIS A 264 8.94 -38.75 4.80
C HIS A 264 8.83 -37.59 3.78
N SER A 265 9.72 -36.60 4.00
CA SER A 265 10.19 -35.54 3.10
C SER A 265 10.22 -35.95 1.62
N PRO A 266 9.66 -35.13 0.71
CA PRO A 266 9.77 -35.41 -0.71
C PRO A 266 11.17 -35.02 -1.21
N GLN A 267 11.92 -36.01 -1.69
CA GLN A 267 12.97 -35.77 -2.68
C GLN A 267 12.31 -35.21 -3.94
N ILE A 268 12.60 -33.95 -4.23
CA ILE A 268 12.20 -33.29 -5.47
C ILE A 268 13.02 -33.93 -6.60
N GLN A 269 12.37 -34.66 -7.50
CA GLN A 269 12.98 -35.07 -8.76
C GLN A 269 13.11 -33.84 -9.68
N PRO A 270 14.25 -33.67 -10.37
CA PRO A 270 14.43 -32.58 -11.32
C PRO A 270 13.52 -32.80 -12.52
N ASN A 271 12.66 -31.82 -12.77
CA ASN A 271 11.78 -31.78 -13.92
C ASN A 271 12.63 -31.56 -15.18
N ILE A 272 12.68 -32.56 -16.07
CA ILE A 272 13.45 -32.51 -17.32
C ILE A 272 12.74 -31.52 -18.25
N ALA A 273 13.27 -30.30 -18.31
CA ALA A 273 12.88 -29.29 -19.29
C ALA A 273 13.46 -29.65 -20.68
N PRO A 274 12.78 -29.28 -21.78
CA PRO A 274 13.19 -29.64 -23.14
C PRO A 274 14.54 -28.99 -23.51
N ALA A 275 15.33 -29.74 -24.29
CA ALA A 275 16.69 -29.41 -24.71
C ALA A 275 16.78 -28.00 -25.32
N ARG A 276 17.32 -27.05 -24.54
CA ARG A 276 17.84 -25.78 -25.04
C ARG A 276 19.21 -26.02 -25.69
N SER A 277 19.59 -25.15 -26.61
CA SER A 277 20.87 -25.22 -27.33
C SER A 277 22.05 -25.29 -26.36
N ARG A 278 22.89 -26.34 -26.50
CA ARG A 278 24.06 -26.66 -25.66
C ARG A 278 25.04 -25.51 -25.39
N GLU A 279 25.02 -24.42 -26.15
CA GLU A 279 25.91 -23.28 -25.95
C GLU A 279 25.49 -22.34 -24.80
N GLU A 280 24.20 -22.29 -24.42
CA GLU A 280 23.73 -21.46 -23.29
C GLU A 280 24.01 -22.09 -21.91
N ASP A 281 24.27 -23.40 -21.88
CA ASP A 281 24.50 -24.16 -20.64
C ASP A 281 25.88 -23.88 -20.01
N ASN A 282 26.84 -23.37 -20.80
CA ASN A 282 28.23 -23.15 -20.34
C ASN A 282 28.58 -21.67 -20.08
N THR A 283 27.57 -20.81 -19.94
CA THR A 283 27.77 -19.38 -19.62
C THR A 283 27.49 -19.09 -18.15
N TYR A 284 28.50 -18.60 -17.43
CA TYR A 284 28.46 -18.26 -16.01
C TYR A 284 28.55 -16.75 -15.82
N ASN A 285 27.47 -16.15 -15.34
CA ASN A 285 27.38 -14.73 -15.02
C ASN A 285 27.78 -14.49 -13.55
N VAL A 286 28.80 -13.67 -13.33
CA VAL A 286 29.34 -13.31 -12.00
C VAL A 286 29.21 -11.81 -11.78
N LEU A 287 28.51 -11.40 -10.73
CA LEU A 287 28.31 -9.99 -10.37
C LEU A 287 29.32 -9.56 -9.30
N LEU A 288 30.10 -8.51 -9.54
CA LEU A 288 31.03 -7.95 -8.56
C LEU A 288 30.43 -6.69 -7.93
N ILE A 289 30.20 -6.69 -6.61
CA ILE A 289 29.69 -5.53 -5.86
C ILE A 289 30.56 -5.23 -4.64
N GLY A 290 30.43 -4.03 -4.07
CA GLY A 290 31.22 -3.59 -2.92
C GLY A 290 31.59 -2.12 -2.99
N PRO A 291 32.26 -1.59 -1.95
CA PRO A 291 32.48 -0.15 -1.86
C PRO A 291 33.41 0.42 -2.93
N PRO A 292 33.42 1.75 -3.15
CA PRO A 292 34.47 2.42 -3.89
C PRO A 292 35.84 1.92 -3.44
N GLN A 293 36.73 1.67 -4.39
CA GLN A 293 38.11 1.24 -4.12
C GLN A 293 38.25 -0.07 -3.34
N ALA A 294 37.20 -0.90 -3.27
CA ALA A 294 37.27 -2.24 -2.70
C ALA A 294 38.08 -3.24 -3.56
N GLY A 295 38.66 -2.81 -4.68
CA GLY A 295 39.42 -3.68 -5.57
C GLY A 295 38.56 -4.51 -6.53
N LYS A 296 37.30 -4.13 -6.79
CA LYS A 296 36.40 -4.81 -7.75
C LYS A 296 36.99 -4.95 -9.14
N SER A 297 37.35 -3.83 -9.77
CA SER A 297 37.94 -3.83 -11.11
C SER A 297 39.30 -4.52 -11.17
N ALA A 298 40.08 -4.46 -10.08
CA ALA A 298 41.30 -5.24 -9.95
C ALA A 298 41.00 -6.74 -9.89
N LEU A 299 39.99 -7.17 -9.13
CA LEU A 299 39.54 -8.56 -9.09
C LEU A 299 39.01 -9.02 -10.46
N ALA A 300 38.24 -8.18 -11.16
CA ALA A 300 37.77 -8.47 -12.52
C ALA A 300 38.95 -8.69 -13.49
N ALA A 301 39.96 -7.81 -13.43
CA ALA A 301 41.17 -7.94 -14.22
C ALA A 301 41.99 -9.20 -13.87
N ILE A 302 42.09 -9.53 -12.58
CA ILE A 302 42.75 -10.76 -12.09
C ILE A 302 42.02 -12.00 -12.61
N ILE A 303 40.69 -12.02 -12.56
CA ILE A 303 39.86 -13.10 -13.13
C ILE A 303 40.09 -13.19 -14.64
N GLY A 304 40.12 -12.06 -15.33
CA GLY A 304 40.40 -12.02 -16.77
C GLY A 304 41.78 -12.58 -17.12
N GLN A 305 42.81 -12.22 -16.35
CA GLN A 305 44.17 -12.72 -16.51
C GLN A 305 44.27 -14.22 -16.20
N PHE A 306 43.54 -14.72 -15.21
CA PHE A 306 43.42 -16.16 -14.93
C PHE A 306 42.82 -16.89 -16.12
N LEU A 307 41.71 -16.39 -16.67
CA LEU A 307 40.97 -17.00 -17.77
C LEU A 307 41.68 -16.87 -19.11
N SER A 308 42.45 -15.82 -19.33
CA SER A 308 43.18 -15.54 -20.56
C SER A 308 44.62 -15.15 -20.25
N PRO A 309 45.48 -16.12 -19.86
CA PRO A 309 46.88 -15.83 -19.54
C PRO A 309 47.58 -15.15 -20.72
N GLY A 310 48.13 -13.96 -20.48
CA GLY A 310 48.74 -13.12 -21.51
C GLY A 310 47.87 -11.94 -21.98
N SER A 311 46.62 -11.82 -21.55
CA SER A 311 45.84 -10.61 -21.79
C SER A 311 46.46 -9.43 -21.04
N GLU A 312 46.63 -8.30 -21.73
CA GLU A 312 47.03 -7.05 -21.08
C GLU A 312 45.94 -6.56 -20.14
N ILE A 313 46.34 -6.12 -18.94
CA ILE A 313 45.42 -5.53 -17.97
C ILE A 313 45.15 -4.09 -18.38
N ASP A 314 43.89 -3.78 -18.63
CA ASP A 314 43.42 -2.44 -18.89
C ASP A 314 43.33 -1.63 -17.59
N PHE A 315 44.41 -0.91 -17.27
CA PHE A 315 44.52 -0.10 -16.07
C PHE A 315 43.66 1.18 -16.11
N SER A 316 43.10 1.56 -17.26
CA SER A 316 42.35 2.83 -17.38
C SER A 316 41.06 2.85 -16.55
N HIS A 317 40.54 1.68 -16.17
CA HIS A 317 39.33 1.53 -15.36
C HIS A 317 39.63 1.10 -13.93
N ILE A 318 40.90 0.95 -13.55
CA ILE A 318 41.30 0.48 -12.23
C ILE A 318 41.68 1.69 -11.40
N GLY A 319 40.92 1.94 -10.34
CA GLY A 319 41.16 3.07 -9.44
C GLY A 319 42.56 3.03 -8.83
N ASP A 320 43.14 4.22 -8.69
CA ASP A 320 44.42 4.47 -8.02
C ASP A 320 44.33 4.38 -6.48
N GLY A 321 43.13 4.13 -5.96
CA GLY A 321 42.84 4.10 -4.52
C GLY A 321 42.49 5.46 -3.93
N SER A 322 42.44 6.53 -4.73
CA SER A 322 42.02 7.87 -4.32
C SER A 322 40.62 8.23 -4.84
N PHE A 323 40.24 7.76 -6.04
CA PHE A 323 38.90 8.01 -6.60
C PHE A 323 38.24 6.76 -7.21
N PRO A 324 36.90 6.63 -7.16
CA PRO A 324 36.19 5.61 -7.92
C PRO A 324 36.30 5.88 -9.43
N CYS A 325 36.78 4.89 -10.19
CA CYS A 325 36.90 4.97 -11.66
C CYS A 325 35.72 4.30 -12.39
N THR A 326 35.07 3.32 -11.76
CA THR A 326 33.93 2.59 -12.34
C THR A 326 32.64 3.33 -12.08
N ARG A 327 32.14 4.07 -13.07
CA ARG A 327 30.88 4.84 -13.00
C ARG A 327 29.69 4.16 -13.66
N GLU A 328 29.94 3.13 -14.46
CA GLU A 328 28.94 2.31 -15.15
C GLU A 328 29.25 0.84 -14.95
N VAL A 329 28.25 -0.03 -15.16
CA VAL A 329 28.47 -1.48 -15.11
C VAL A 329 29.15 -1.93 -16.41
N ARG A 330 30.36 -2.46 -16.29
CA ARG A 330 31.11 -3.04 -17.40
C ARG A 330 30.94 -4.55 -17.38
N VAL A 331 30.62 -5.14 -18.53
CA VAL A 331 30.59 -6.59 -18.71
C VAL A 331 31.86 -7.00 -19.44
N VAL A 332 32.67 -7.83 -18.78
CA VAL A 332 33.86 -8.44 -19.38
C VAL A 332 33.56 -9.91 -19.66
N ASP A 333 33.64 -10.31 -20.92
CA ASP A 333 33.33 -11.67 -21.37
C ASP A 333 34.62 -12.42 -21.70
N HIS A 334 34.83 -13.56 -21.06
CA HIS A 334 36.00 -14.42 -21.24
C HIS A 334 35.56 -15.84 -21.58
N VAL A 335 36.14 -16.40 -22.64
CA VAL A 335 35.96 -17.81 -23.01
C VAL A 335 37.28 -18.54 -22.78
N SER A 336 37.26 -19.57 -21.93
CA SER A 336 38.47 -20.31 -21.55
C SER A 336 38.21 -21.77 -21.23
N HIS A 337 39.27 -22.59 -21.28
CA HIS A 337 39.26 -24.01 -20.93
C HIS A 337 39.48 -24.26 -19.42
N PHE A 338 39.15 -23.28 -18.57
CA PHE A 338 39.36 -23.32 -17.12
C PHE A 338 40.81 -23.65 -16.71
N PRO A 339 41.72 -22.67 -16.77
CA PRO A 339 43.15 -22.90 -16.62
C PRO A 339 43.54 -23.51 -15.27
N GLU A 340 44.66 -24.23 -15.28
CA GLU A 340 45.26 -24.81 -14.10
C GLU A 340 46.71 -24.34 -13.99
N PHE A 341 47.16 -24.11 -12.76
CA PHE A 341 48.50 -23.60 -12.48
C PHE A 341 49.20 -24.52 -11.48
N GLU A 342 50.52 -24.61 -11.62
CA GLU A 342 51.39 -25.31 -10.70
C GLU A 342 52.53 -24.38 -10.30
N LEU A 343 52.92 -24.45 -9.03
CA LEU A 343 54.12 -23.80 -8.54
C LEU A 343 55.28 -24.81 -8.57
N ILE A 344 56.38 -24.43 -9.20
CA ILE A 344 57.53 -25.30 -9.45
C ILE A 344 58.80 -24.63 -8.95
N TYR A 345 59.69 -25.41 -8.36
CA TYR A 345 61.05 -24.99 -8.07
C TYR A 345 61.92 -25.01 -9.34
N THR A 346 62.41 -23.85 -9.77
CA THR A 346 63.24 -23.69 -10.98
C THR A 346 64.73 -23.90 -10.72
N ASN A 347 65.19 -23.65 -9.49
CA ASN A 347 66.58 -23.78 -9.12
C ASN A 347 66.73 -24.25 -7.66
N PRO A 348 66.82 -25.56 -7.40
CA PRO A 348 67.19 -26.04 -6.07
C PRO A 348 68.65 -25.62 -5.84
N GLN A 349 68.87 -24.55 -5.06
CA GLN A 349 70.25 -24.22 -4.69
C GLN A 349 70.87 -25.43 -3.98
N PRO A 350 72.08 -25.87 -4.38
CA PRO A 350 72.82 -26.85 -3.61
C PRO A 350 73.20 -26.19 -2.29
N SER A 351 72.60 -26.67 -1.20
CA SER A 351 73.04 -26.50 0.18
C SER A 351 73.32 -25.05 0.62
N MET A 352 72.37 -24.46 1.37
CA MET A 352 72.77 -23.62 2.50
C MET A 352 73.62 -24.50 3.43
N PRO A 353 74.91 -24.19 3.66
CA PRO A 353 75.72 -24.99 4.56
C PRO A 353 75.29 -24.68 6.00
N ASN A 354 74.90 -25.73 6.72
CA ASN A 354 74.86 -25.83 8.19
C ASN A 354 73.57 -25.55 8.99
N GLU A 355 72.38 -25.46 8.38
CA GLU A 355 71.14 -25.72 9.15
C GLU A 355 70.53 -27.06 8.72
N ALA A 356 71.05 -28.11 9.36
CA ALA A 356 70.57 -29.47 9.21
C ALA A 356 69.10 -29.59 9.65
N HIS A 357 68.36 -30.36 8.85
CA HIS A 357 67.03 -30.93 9.13
C HIS A 357 65.83 -29.99 9.01
N TYR A 358 65.21 -29.95 7.82
CA TYR A 358 63.76 -30.20 7.70
C TYR A 358 63.25 -30.53 6.28
N TYR A 359 64.08 -31.04 5.37
CA TYR A 359 63.59 -31.62 4.11
C TYR A 359 63.87 -33.11 4.09
N PRO A 360 62.92 -33.97 4.50
CA PRO A 360 63.04 -35.40 4.28
C PRO A 360 62.76 -35.65 2.78
N ASN A 361 63.85 -35.78 2.04
CA ASN A 361 63.97 -36.22 0.64
C ASN A 361 64.10 -35.08 -0.39
N GLN A 362 65.37 -34.72 -0.65
CA GLN A 362 65.93 -34.22 -1.91
C GLN A 362 64.91 -33.84 -3.01
N GLU A 363 64.63 -32.54 -3.11
CA GLU A 363 63.74 -31.98 -4.12
C GLU A 363 64.49 -31.87 -5.46
N ALA A 364 64.12 -32.73 -6.42
CA ALA A 364 64.56 -32.57 -7.79
C ALA A 364 63.95 -31.28 -8.39
N PRO A 365 64.68 -30.56 -9.27
CA PRO A 365 64.07 -29.48 -10.05
C PRO A 365 62.84 -30.01 -10.77
N GLY A 366 61.73 -29.28 -10.71
CA GLY A 366 60.42 -29.77 -11.19
C GLY A 366 59.49 -30.35 -10.11
N LEU A 367 59.85 -30.31 -8.82
CA LEU A 367 58.94 -30.70 -7.74
C LEU A 367 57.73 -29.76 -7.70
N LYS A 368 56.53 -30.36 -7.74
CA LYS A 368 55.25 -29.68 -7.63
C LYS A 368 54.96 -29.34 -6.17
N VAL A 369 54.77 -28.06 -5.89
CA VAL A 369 54.38 -27.60 -4.55
C VAL A 369 52.86 -27.56 -4.45
N THR A 370 52.27 -28.15 -3.40
CA THR A 370 50.82 -28.05 -3.14
C THR A 370 50.54 -27.00 -2.08
N ILE A 371 49.41 -26.30 -2.18
CA ILE A 371 49.01 -25.30 -1.18
C ILE A 371 48.89 -25.89 0.22
N SER A 372 48.38 -27.12 0.32
CA SER A 372 48.32 -27.87 1.57
C SER A 372 49.69 -28.13 2.20
N SER A 373 50.74 -28.26 1.38
CA SER A 373 52.12 -28.40 1.89
C SER A 373 52.68 -27.06 2.40
N ILE A 374 52.33 -25.95 1.75
CA ILE A 374 52.81 -24.60 2.09
C ILE A 374 52.10 -24.02 3.33
N MET A 375 50.80 -24.27 3.46
CA MET A 375 49.93 -23.68 4.50
C MET A 375 49.89 -24.51 5.80
N GLY A 376 50.70 -25.57 5.92
CA GLY A 376 50.81 -26.35 7.15
C GLY A 376 51.61 -25.62 8.23
N GLU A 377 51.23 -25.79 9.51
CA GLU A 377 51.86 -25.14 10.67
C GLU A 377 53.41 -25.22 10.64
N ARG A 378 53.98 -26.36 10.23
CA ARG A 378 55.43 -26.57 10.21
C ARG A 378 56.20 -25.70 9.19
N TYR A 379 55.52 -25.02 8.27
CA TYR A 379 56.13 -24.32 7.16
C TYR A 379 56.00 -22.79 7.21
N HIS A 380 55.51 -22.21 8.32
CA HIS A 380 55.32 -20.76 8.41
C HIS A 380 56.57 -19.91 8.10
N ARG A 381 57.74 -20.32 8.62
CA ARG A 381 59.01 -19.64 8.32
C ARG A 381 59.38 -19.77 6.84
N GLN A 382 59.13 -20.93 6.24
CA GLN A 382 59.39 -21.21 4.83
C GLN A 382 58.43 -20.41 3.93
N TYR A 383 57.14 -20.35 4.29
CA TYR A 383 56.13 -19.54 3.63
C TYR A 383 56.55 -18.07 3.52
N LYS A 384 57.05 -17.47 4.61
CA LYS A 384 57.60 -16.10 4.60
C LYS A 384 58.83 -15.96 3.70
N GLN A 385 59.70 -16.97 3.66
CA GLN A 385 60.87 -16.98 2.77
C GLN A 385 60.46 -17.11 1.30
N ASP A 386 59.53 -18.00 0.97
CA ASP A 386 59.02 -18.23 -0.38
C ASP A 386 58.19 -17.05 -0.90
N LEU A 387 57.50 -16.34 -0.01
CA LEU A 387 56.83 -15.08 -0.33
C LEU A 387 57.78 -13.88 -0.48
N SER A 388 59.05 -13.99 -0.10
CA SER A 388 59.99 -12.85 -0.18
C SER A 388 61.04 -13.00 -1.29
N ARG A 389 61.09 -14.14 -1.97
CA ARG A 389 62.15 -14.45 -2.94
C ARG A 389 61.59 -14.71 -4.34
N TYR A 390 62.28 -14.17 -5.36
CA TYR A 390 61.86 -14.18 -6.76
C TYR A 390 62.51 -15.31 -7.59
N ASP A 391 63.65 -15.83 -7.14
CA ASP A 391 64.62 -16.41 -8.07
C ASP A 391 64.57 -17.95 -8.23
N TYR A 392 63.76 -18.66 -7.44
CA TYR A 392 63.70 -20.14 -7.46
C TYR A 392 62.31 -20.75 -7.60
N LEU A 393 61.27 -19.92 -7.68
CA LEU A 393 59.90 -20.37 -7.93
C LEU A 393 59.42 -19.86 -9.28
N GLU A 394 58.63 -20.67 -9.96
CA GLU A 394 57.93 -20.27 -11.18
C GLU A 394 56.50 -20.78 -11.14
N VAL A 395 55.56 -19.94 -11.61
CA VAL A 395 54.17 -20.35 -11.82
C VAL A 395 54.04 -20.81 -13.26
N ARG A 396 53.78 -22.11 -13.44
CA ARG A 396 53.58 -22.69 -14.76
C ARG A 396 52.10 -23.00 -14.96
N GLN A 397 51.54 -22.53 -16.08
CA GLN A 397 50.23 -23.01 -16.52
C GLN A 397 50.36 -24.45 -17.01
N VAL A 398 49.50 -25.33 -16.53
CA VAL A 398 49.42 -26.73 -16.99
C VAL A 398 48.19 -26.95 -17.87
N PRO A 399 48.23 -27.97 -18.75
CA PRO A 399 47.07 -28.33 -19.54
C PRO A 399 45.85 -28.55 -18.63
N PRO A 400 44.70 -27.93 -18.93
CA PRO A 400 43.54 -28.04 -18.07
C PRO A 400 43.00 -29.47 -18.08
N SER A 401 42.58 -29.96 -16.92
CA SER A 401 41.98 -31.29 -16.78
C SER A 401 40.67 -31.43 -17.55
N SER A 402 39.94 -30.31 -17.72
CA SER A 402 38.75 -30.23 -18.56
C SER A 402 39.07 -29.57 -19.91
N GLN A 403 38.60 -30.18 -20.99
CA GLN A 403 38.63 -29.56 -22.32
C GLN A 403 37.39 -28.70 -22.60
N GLU A 404 36.46 -28.63 -21.65
CA GLU A 404 35.24 -27.86 -21.77
C GLU A 404 35.54 -26.37 -21.88
N LYS A 405 34.99 -25.72 -22.92
CA LYS A 405 35.02 -24.26 -23.03
C LYS A 405 33.92 -23.69 -22.16
N LEU A 406 34.32 -22.91 -21.16
CA LEU A 406 33.43 -22.17 -20.28
C LEU A 406 33.46 -20.70 -20.67
N ARG A 407 32.30 -20.05 -20.66
CA ARG A 407 32.17 -18.61 -20.84
C ARG A 407 31.86 -17.97 -19.49
N PHE A 408 32.70 -17.06 -19.03
CA PHE A 408 32.47 -16.27 -17.84
C PHE A 408 32.20 -14.82 -18.22
N ARG A 409 31.05 -14.30 -17.78
CA ARG A 409 30.69 -12.89 -17.90
C ARG A 409 30.81 -12.23 -16.54
N ILE A 410 31.79 -11.35 -16.40
CA ILE A 410 32.09 -10.65 -15.16
C ILE A 410 31.46 -9.25 -15.25
N PHE A 411 30.51 -8.97 -14.38
CA PHE A 411 29.83 -7.68 -14.28
C PHE A 411 30.55 -6.86 -13.21
N ASP A 412 31.45 -5.97 -13.64
CA ASP A 412 32.15 -5.02 -12.77
C ASP A 412 31.27 -3.79 -12.56
N THR A 413 30.87 -3.52 -11.31
CA THR A 413 29.90 -2.48 -10.99
C THR A 413 30.53 -1.23 -10.38
N PRO A 414 29.80 -0.10 -10.39
CA PRO A 414 30.13 1.04 -9.54
C PRO A 414 30.21 0.69 -8.05
N GLY A 415 30.80 1.60 -7.25
CA GLY A 415 30.90 1.45 -5.80
C GLY A 415 29.57 1.64 -5.08
N LEU A 416 29.38 0.86 -4.00
CA LEU A 416 28.33 1.07 -2.99
C LEU A 416 28.90 1.94 -1.86
N GLU A 417 28.36 3.12 -1.55
CA GLU A 417 28.91 4.11 -0.60
C GLU A 417 29.89 5.12 -1.24
N ASP A 418 29.51 5.73 -2.36
CA ASP A 418 30.20 6.91 -2.88
C ASP A 418 29.79 8.14 -2.04
N THR A 419 30.78 8.82 -1.47
CA THR A 419 30.63 9.96 -0.53
C THR A 419 29.83 11.16 -1.07
N SER A 420 29.36 11.09 -2.32
CA SER A 420 28.71 12.15 -3.09
C SER A 420 27.18 12.00 -3.26
N SER A 421 26.49 11.15 -2.47
CA SER A 421 25.04 10.87 -2.61
C SER A 421 24.61 10.08 -3.86
N GLU A 422 25.59 9.57 -4.63
CA GLU A 422 25.38 8.80 -5.87
C GLU A 422 24.98 7.33 -5.65
N ASP A 423 24.88 6.87 -4.40
CA ASP A 423 24.59 5.47 -4.08
C ASP A 423 23.31 4.94 -4.72
N ALA A 424 22.26 5.76 -4.73
CA ALA A 424 21.02 5.39 -5.39
C ALA A 424 21.22 5.20 -6.90
N ASN A 425 21.96 6.10 -7.55
CA ASN A 425 22.25 6.02 -8.99
C ASN A 425 23.11 4.80 -9.31
N ASN A 426 24.10 4.51 -8.47
CA ASN A 426 24.97 3.34 -8.60
C ASN A 426 24.17 2.04 -8.42
N ILE A 427 23.29 1.98 -7.42
CA ILE A 427 22.38 0.84 -7.23
C ILE A 427 21.43 0.69 -8.43
N THR A 428 20.87 1.78 -8.95
CA THR A 428 20.02 1.74 -10.15
C THR A 428 20.78 1.19 -11.36
N LYS A 429 22.02 1.63 -11.59
CA LYS A 429 22.89 1.11 -12.67
C LYS A 429 23.18 -0.38 -12.50
N ILE A 430 23.46 -0.82 -11.26
CA ILE A 430 23.63 -2.24 -10.93
C ILE A 430 22.36 -3.02 -11.28
N LEU A 431 21.20 -2.52 -10.86
CA LEU A 431 19.92 -3.18 -11.09
C LEU A 431 19.54 -3.19 -12.58
N GLN A 432 19.85 -2.14 -13.34
CA GLN A 432 19.70 -2.12 -14.79
C GLN A 432 20.60 -3.17 -15.48
N ALA A 433 21.82 -3.38 -14.99
CA ALA A 433 22.69 -4.44 -15.53
C ALA A 433 22.22 -5.84 -15.14
N VAL A 434 21.72 -5.99 -13.91
CA VAL A 434 21.12 -7.24 -13.42
C VAL A 434 19.91 -7.61 -14.27
N THR A 435 19.00 -6.68 -14.54
CA THR A 435 17.78 -6.92 -15.35
C THR A 435 18.05 -7.14 -16.84
N LYS A 436 19.23 -6.79 -17.36
CA LYS A 436 19.68 -7.15 -18.73
C LYS A 436 20.17 -8.61 -18.84
N THR A 437 20.29 -9.31 -17.72
CA THR A 437 20.87 -10.65 -17.65
C THR A 437 19.82 -11.65 -17.15
N ASP A 438 19.66 -12.78 -17.83
CA ASP A 438 18.60 -13.74 -17.47
C ASP A 438 18.82 -14.47 -16.15
N LYS A 439 20.09 -14.71 -15.79
CA LYS A 439 20.48 -15.51 -14.61
C LYS A 439 21.84 -15.10 -14.06
N PHE A 440 22.03 -15.18 -12.74
CA PHE A 440 23.35 -15.08 -12.09
C PHE A 440 23.74 -16.41 -11.46
N HIS A 441 25.04 -16.70 -11.45
CA HIS A 441 25.61 -17.91 -10.85
C HIS A 441 26.41 -17.59 -9.59
N LEU A 442 26.94 -16.37 -9.48
CA LEU A 442 27.68 -15.92 -8.32
C LEU A 442 27.59 -14.40 -8.16
N VAL A 443 27.43 -13.94 -6.94
CA VAL A 443 27.53 -12.53 -6.54
C VAL A 443 28.69 -12.41 -5.57
N LEU A 444 29.74 -11.71 -5.98
CA LEU A 444 30.94 -11.48 -5.20
C LEU A 444 30.89 -10.11 -4.57
N VAL A 445 30.85 -10.06 -3.24
CA VAL A 445 30.94 -8.83 -2.47
C VAL A 445 32.40 -8.61 -2.07
N THR A 446 33.08 -7.68 -2.73
CA THR A 446 34.47 -7.32 -2.39
C THR A 446 34.50 -6.41 -1.17
N ILE A 447 35.37 -6.72 -0.22
CA ILE A 447 35.53 -5.98 1.02
C ILE A 447 37.02 -5.75 1.26
N PRO A 448 37.51 -4.49 1.32
CA PRO A 448 38.91 -4.26 1.57
C PRO A 448 39.29 -4.66 3.00
N PHE A 449 40.33 -5.49 3.12
CA PHE A 449 40.88 -5.87 4.41
C PHE A 449 41.54 -4.66 5.09
N GLY A 450 41.42 -4.57 6.42
CA GLY A 450 41.89 -3.43 7.20
C GLY A 450 40.94 -2.22 7.26
N SER A 451 39.88 -2.18 6.44
CA SER A 451 38.81 -1.18 6.62
C SER A 451 37.78 -1.64 7.65
N TYR A 452 37.20 -0.69 8.39
CA TYR A 452 35.99 -0.97 9.18
C TYR A 452 34.81 -1.26 8.25
N LEU A 453 33.88 -2.10 8.69
CA LEU A 453 32.56 -2.24 8.04
C LEU A 453 31.74 -1.00 8.40
N SER A 454 31.77 0.00 7.53
CA SER A 454 30.99 1.23 7.70
C SER A 454 29.49 0.92 7.88
N PRO A 455 28.74 1.74 8.63
CA PRO A 455 27.29 1.60 8.72
C PRO A 455 26.60 1.64 7.35
N GLY A 456 27.11 2.46 6.41
CA GLY A 456 26.59 2.54 5.04
C GLY A 456 26.74 1.23 4.26
N LEU A 457 27.91 0.60 4.33
CA LEU A 457 28.12 -0.73 3.74
C LEU A 457 27.25 -1.79 4.43
N GLN A 458 27.14 -1.79 5.76
CA GLN A 458 26.27 -2.74 6.47
C GLN A 458 24.81 -2.62 6.01
N ASN A 459 24.30 -1.40 5.91
CA ASN A 459 22.95 -1.13 5.41
C ASN A 459 22.80 -1.56 3.95
N SER A 460 23.79 -1.30 3.09
CA SER A 460 23.79 -1.74 1.69
C SER A 460 23.74 -3.27 1.57
N LEU A 461 24.47 -3.99 2.42
CA LEU A 461 24.44 -5.45 2.46
C LEU A 461 23.09 -5.99 2.96
N ILE A 462 22.48 -5.34 3.95
CA ILE A 462 21.12 -5.65 4.38
C ILE A 462 20.13 -5.42 3.24
N ASP A 463 20.26 -4.31 2.51
CA ASP A 463 19.43 -3.99 1.35
C ASP A 463 19.64 -5.03 0.24
N ILE A 464 20.86 -5.45 -0.06
CA ILE A 464 21.15 -6.54 -1.01
C ILE A 464 20.51 -7.85 -0.54
N ARG A 465 20.64 -8.21 0.74
CA ARG A 465 20.04 -9.43 1.33
C ARG A 465 18.51 -9.44 1.22
N ASN A 466 17.90 -8.27 1.37
CA ASN A 466 16.45 -8.10 1.33
C ASN A 466 15.94 -8.01 -0.12
N THR A 467 16.64 -7.27 -0.98
CA THR A 467 16.36 -7.12 -2.42
C THR A 467 16.54 -8.43 -3.16
N PHE A 468 17.56 -9.19 -2.78
CA PHE A 468 17.94 -10.42 -3.45
C PHE A 468 17.78 -11.67 -2.58
N SER A 469 16.59 -11.90 -2.01
CA SER A 469 16.32 -13.06 -1.14
C SER A 469 16.68 -14.40 -1.76
N ASP A 470 16.43 -14.57 -3.05
CA ASP A 470 16.66 -15.82 -3.78
C ASP A 470 18.13 -15.96 -4.22
N MET A 471 18.88 -14.85 -4.29
CA MET A 471 20.31 -14.88 -4.59
C MET A 471 21.17 -15.23 -3.38
N ARG A 472 20.59 -15.35 -2.17
CA ARG A 472 21.37 -15.67 -0.97
C ARG A 472 22.26 -16.90 -1.21
N GLY A 473 21.74 -17.91 -1.92
CA GLY A 473 22.45 -19.15 -2.28
C GLY A 473 23.74 -18.96 -3.07
N ILE A 474 23.89 -17.83 -3.75
CA ILE A 474 24.97 -17.54 -4.69
C ILE A 474 25.82 -16.33 -4.27
N VAL A 475 25.68 -15.82 -3.05
CA VAL A 475 26.54 -14.73 -2.54
C VAL A 475 27.83 -15.32 -1.97
N ALA A 476 28.96 -14.66 -2.21
CA ALA A 476 30.22 -14.90 -1.51
C ALA A 476 30.94 -13.57 -1.24
N PHE A 477 31.73 -13.53 -0.17
CA PHE A 477 32.54 -12.38 0.19
C PHE A 477 34.00 -12.57 -0.24
N VAL A 478 34.62 -11.52 -0.75
CA VAL A 478 36.02 -11.52 -1.16
C VAL A 478 36.77 -10.43 -0.42
N HIS A 479 37.63 -10.81 0.52
CA HIS A 479 38.50 -9.91 1.26
C HIS A 479 39.70 -9.54 0.37
N THR A 480 39.79 -8.27 -0.01
CA THR A 480 40.79 -7.74 -0.95
C THR A 480 41.83 -6.87 -0.23
N LYS A 481 42.85 -6.38 -0.96
CA LYS A 481 43.95 -5.57 -0.40
C LYS A 481 44.70 -6.24 0.77
N VAL A 482 44.73 -7.56 0.77
CA VAL A 482 45.41 -8.36 1.79
C VAL A 482 46.86 -8.54 1.39
N ASP A 483 47.78 -8.33 2.35
CA ASP A 483 49.18 -8.71 2.19
C ASP A 483 49.30 -10.25 2.35
N PRO A 484 49.77 -10.99 1.33
CA PRO A 484 49.99 -12.43 1.41
C PRO A 484 50.86 -12.87 2.59
N LEU A 485 51.76 -12.02 3.08
CA LEU A 485 52.60 -12.34 4.24
C LEU A 485 51.77 -12.60 5.50
N ASN A 486 50.60 -11.97 5.60
CA ASN A 486 49.72 -12.06 6.76
C ASN A 486 48.67 -13.18 6.63
N THR A 487 48.54 -13.84 5.47
CA THR A 487 47.48 -14.84 5.25
C THR A 487 47.80 -16.23 5.78
N HIS A 488 48.97 -16.44 6.37
CA HIS A 488 49.32 -17.74 6.95
C HIS A 488 48.47 -18.02 8.20
N PRO A 489 47.98 -19.26 8.43
CA PRO A 489 47.16 -19.57 9.61
C PRO A 489 47.81 -19.23 10.96
N GLU A 490 49.16 -19.32 11.03
CA GLU A 490 49.93 -18.94 12.22
C GLU A 490 49.93 -17.44 12.54
N GLU A 491 49.53 -16.58 11.60
CA GLU A 491 49.34 -15.14 11.83
C GLU A 491 48.05 -14.90 12.61
N LYS A 492 48.10 -15.20 13.92
CA LYS A 492 46.93 -15.22 14.80
C LYS A 492 46.14 -13.92 14.77
N GLU A 493 46.80 -12.77 14.69
CA GLU A 493 46.12 -11.47 14.65
C GLU A 493 45.29 -11.30 13.37
N PHE A 494 45.86 -11.64 12.22
CA PHE A 494 45.15 -11.61 10.94
C PHE A 494 44.00 -12.61 10.94
N SER A 495 44.25 -13.87 11.33
CA SER A 495 43.25 -14.93 11.37
C SER A 495 42.07 -14.58 12.30
N LEU A 496 42.34 -14.07 13.51
CA LEU A 496 41.29 -13.65 14.45
C LEU A 496 40.50 -12.43 13.95
N SER A 497 41.17 -11.49 13.30
CA SER A 497 40.52 -10.31 12.71
C SER A 497 39.59 -10.70 11.56
N LEU A 498 40.06 -11.61 10.69
CA LEU A 498 39.29 -12.17 9.61
C LEU A 498 38.07 -12.95 10.12
N GLU A 499 38.25 -13.86 11.08
CA GLU A 499 37.19 -14.65 11.68
C GLU A 499 36.08 -13.77 12.28
N LYS A 500 36.45 -12.77 13.09
CA LYS A 500 35.49 -11.79 13.64
C LYS A 500 34.72 -11.07 12.53
N ARG A 501 35.39 -10.73 11.45
CA ARG A 501 34.78 -10.07 10.30
C ARG A 501 33.83 -11.00 9.54
N GLN A 502 34.20 -12.27 9.38
CA GLN A 502 33.35 -13.31 8.77
C GLN A 502 32.08 -13.50 9.57
N ILE A 503 32.19 -13.75 10.89
CA ILE A 503 31.04 -13.86 11.80
C ILE A 503 30.11 -12.66 11.65
N ARG A 504 30.67 -11.44 11.63
CA ARG A 504 29.86 -10.23 11.50
C ARG A 504 29.13 -10.12 10.15
N LEU A 505 29.76 -10.54 9.07
CA LEU A 505 29.15 -10.55 7.74
C LEU A 505 28.09 -11.64 7.60
N ASP A 506 28.33 -12.81 8.18
CA ASP A 506 27.38 -13.92 8.25
C ASP A 506 26.14 -13.52 9.07
N GLU A 507 26.31 -12.83 10.20
CA GLU A 507 25.22 -12.23 10.98
C GLU A 507 24.38 -11.27 10.14
N ILE A 508 25.04 -10.39 9.37
CA ILE A 508 24.36 -9.45 8.47
C ILE A 508 23.59 -10.21 7.39
N MET A 509 24.15 -11.27 6.82
CA MET A 509 23.50 -12.07 5.79
C MET A 509 22.45 -13.05 6.34
N GLY A 510 22.46 -13.29 7.66
CA GLY A 510 21.56 -14.21 8.37
C GLY A 510 21.90 -15.68 8.15
N ARG A 511 23.11 -16.00 7.69
CA ARG A 511 23.62 -17.36 7.41
C ARG A 511 25.12 -17.33 7.15
N GLU A 512 25.75 -18.50 7.21
CA GLU A 512 27.14 -18.67 6.77
C GLU A 512 27.28 -18.50 5.25
N ILE A 513 28.24 -17.67 4.84
CA ILE A 513 28.52 -17.33 3.45
C ILE A 513 29.97 -17.72 3.10
N PRO A 514 30.26 -18.20 1.87
CA PRO A 514 31.64 -18.45 1.47
C PRO A 514 32.48 -17.17 1.51
N HIS A 515 33.66 -17.27 2.13
CA HIS A 515 34.63 -16.18 2.22
C HIS A 515 35.94 -16.55 1.51
N PHE A 516 36.41 -15.64 0.66
CA PHE A 516 37.69 -15.73 -0.03
C PHE A 516 38.61 -14.61 0.42
N VAL A 517 39.91 -14.87 0.43
CA VAL A 517 40.95 -13.89 0.78
C VAL A 517 41.88 -13.81 -0.41
N ILE A 518 41.99 -12.65 -1.03
CA ILE A 518 42.79 -12.47 -2.24
C ILE A 518 43.61 -11.18 -2.19
N ASN A 519 44.87 -11.31 -2.57
CA ASN A 519 45.71 -10.15 -2.85
C ASN A 519 45.29 -9.55 -4.20
N SER A 520 44.71 -8.35 -4.16
CA SER A 520 44.26 -7.59 -5.33
C SER A 520 45.31 -6.65 -5.94
N TYR A 521 46.59 -6.71 -5.51
CA TYR A 521 47.68 -5.90 -6.07
C TYR A 521 48.13 -6.44 -7.44
N LEU A 522 47.76 -5.75 -8.52
CA LEU A 522 47.98 -6.21 -9.90
C LEU A 522 49.45 -6.28 -10.34
N ARG A 523 50.33 -5.50 -9.69
CA ARG A 523 51.77 -5.43 -10.02
C ARG A 523 52.63 -6.44 -9.27
N GLU A 524 52.00 -7.41 -8.62
CA GLU A 524 52.70 -8.48 -7.91
C GLU A 524 53.34 -9.45 -8.90
N ASP A 525 54.67 -9.49 -8.92
CA ASP A 525 55.50 -10.36 -9.75
C ASP A 525 56.05 -11.56 -8.97
N ARG A 526 55.83 -11.62 -7.65
CA ARG A 526 56.23 -12.76 -6.83
C ARG A 526 55.49 -14.04 -7.22
N PRO A 527 56.19 -15.11 -7.63
CA PRO A 527 55.57 -16.36 -8.10
C PRO A 527 54.59 -16.98 -7.11
N MET A 528 54.95 -17.05 -5.82
CA MET A 528 54.06 -17.59 -4.79
C MET A 528 52.77 -16.77 -4.65
N CYS A 529 52.86 -15.44 -4.68
CA CYS A 529 51.69 -14.57 -4.58
C CYS A 529 50.78 -14.69 -5.81
N ILE A 530 51.37 -14.80 -7.01
CA ILE A 530 50.63 -15.06 -8.25
C ILE A 530 49.91 -16.41 -8.14
N PHE A 531 50.60 -17.47 -7.72
CA PHE A 531 50.03 -18.80 -7.59
C PHE A 531 48.85 -18.84 -6.61
N LEU A 532 49.01 -18.30 -5.41
CA LEU A 532 47.93 -18.20 -4.41
C LEU A 532 46.73 -17.43 -4.97
N ARG A 533 46.98 -16.33 -5.70
CA ARG A 533 45.92 -15.56 -6.35
C ARG A 533 45.19 -16.38 -7.41
N GLN A 534 45.90 -17.06 -8.31
CA GLN A 534 45.30 -17.88 -9.36
C GLN A 534 44.49 -19.04 -8.78
N ASP A 535 44.98 -19.66 -7.70
CA ASP A 535 44.24 -20.72 -7.00
C ASP A 535 42.94 -20.19 -6.37
N LYS A 536 42.98 -19.04 -5.71
CA LYS A 536 41.75 -18.42 -5.17
C LYS A 536 40.77 -17.99 -6.24
N VAL A 537 41.24 -17.50 -7.40
CA VAL A 537 40.36 -17.27 -8.55
C VAL A 537 39.73 -18.57 -9.04
N ARG A 538 40.50 -19.66 -9.12
CA ARG A 538 39.99 -20.98 -9.49
C ARG A 538 38.91 -21.45 -8.53
N GLU A 539 39.10 -21.30 -7.22
CA GLU A 539 38.08 -21.63 -6.21
C GLU A 539 36.79 -20.81 -6.41
N ILE A 540 36.92 -19.49 -6.59
CA ILE A 540 35.80 -18.57 -6.83
C ILE A 540 35.00 -18.99 -8.07
N LEU A 541 35.69 -19.24 -9.19
CA LEU A 541 35.02 -19.61 -10.43
C LEU A 541 34.46 -21.04 -10.40
N SER A 542 35.08 -21.93 -9.63
CA SER A 542 34.53 -23.27 -9.35
C SER A 542 33.23 -23.17 -8.58
N LEU A 543 33.14 -22.26 -7.60
CA LEU A 543 31.90 -21.97 -6.87
C LEU A 543 30.81 -21.45 -7.83
N ALA A 544 31.16 -20.52 -8.73
CA ALA A 544 30.22 -20.07 -9.77
C ALA A 544 29.72 -21.24 -10.63
N ARG A 545 30.58 -22.22 -10.94
CA ARG A 545 30.22 -23.40 -11.73
C ARG A 545 29.28 -24.35 -10.99
N SER A 546 29.48 -24.51 -9.68
CA SER A 546 28.67 -25.42 -8.85
C SER A 546 27.33 -24.85 -8.42
N ASN A 547 27.19 -23.52 -8.41
CA ASN A 547 25.97 -22.86 -8.00
C ASN A 547 24.83 -23.09 -8.99
N THR A 548 23.63 -23.34 -8.45
CA THR A 548 22.41 -23.33 -9.25
C THR A 548 22.11 -21.89 -9.69
N PRO A 549 21.93 -21.62 -10.99
CA PRO A 549 21.68 -20.26 -11.46
C PRO A 549 20.37 -19.70 -10.91
N VAL A 550 20.39 -18.45 -10.46
CA VAL A 550 19.21 -17.73 -10.00
C VAL A 550 18.64 -16.90 -11.15
N PRO A 551 17.41 -17.18 -11.63
CA PRO A 551 16.81 -16.43 -12.72
C PRO A 551 16.39 -15.03 -12.25
N VAL A 552 16.84 -14.00 -12.96
CA VAL A 552 16.54 -12.59 -12.61
C VAL A 552 15.13 -12.21 -13.03
N ASN A 553 14.67 -12.71 -14.17
CA ASN A 553 13.39 -12.31 -14.79
C ASN A 553 12.15 -12.68 -13.97
N ARG A 554 12.30 -13.50 -12.93
CA ARG A 554 11.21 -13.95 -12.04
C ARG A 554 11.40 -13.51 -10.60
N MET A 555 12.44 -12.74 -10.33
CA MET A 555 12.80 -12.40 -8.98
C MET A 555 12.10 -11.10 -8.57
N PRO A 556 11.23 -11.12 -7.54
CA PRO A 556 10.72 -9.87 -6.99
C PRO A 556 11.88 -9.10 -6.37
N LEU A 557 12.11 -7.88 -6.86
CA LEU A 557 13.17 -7.02 -6.35
C LEU A 557 12.59 -6.18 -5.23
N ALA A 558 13.02 -6.42 -3.98
CA ALA A 558 12.60 -5.59 -2.87
C ALA A 558 13.04 -4.14 -3.11
N LYS A 559 12.20 -3.20 -2.67
CA LYS A 559 12.46 -1.78 -2.85
C LYS A 559 13.52 -1.28 -1.87
N THR A 560 14.47 -0.49 -2.34
CA THR A 560 15.45 0.17 -1.47
C THR A 560 14.76 1.22 -0.59
N SER A 561 15.43 1.70 0.45
CA SER A 561 14.89 2.75 1.33
C SER A 561 14.52 4.03 0.58
N ARG A 562 15.33 4.45 -0.41
CA ARG A 562 15.01 5.62 -1.25
C ARG A 562 13.81 5.35 -2.16
N MET A 563 13.67 4.15 -2.71
CA MET A 563 12.50 3.78 -3.52
C MET A 563 11.21 3.85 -2.70
N ARG A 564 11.25 3.34 -1.45
CA ARG A 564 10.11 3.42 -0.53
C ARG A 564 9.74 4.86 -0.19
N MET A 565 10.74 5.72 0.05
CA MET A 565 10.51 7.15 0.25
C MET A 565 9.85 7.79 -0.99
N MET A 566 10.33 7.49 -2.20
CA MET A 566 9.69 7.99 -3.44
C MET A 566 8.26 7.46 -3.62
N ASP A 567 8.00 6.21 -3.24
CA ASP A 567 6.65 5.65 -3.25
C ASP A 567 5.73 6.36 -2.28
N GLU A 568 6.20 6.74 -1.09
CA GLU A 568 5.41 7.51 -0.12
C GLU A 568 4.97 8.85 -0.72
N TYR A 569 5.88 9.57 -1.37
CA TYR A 569 5.53 10.80 -2.09
C TYR A 569 4.59 10.53 -3.28
N ALA A 570 4.85 9.49 -4.07
CA ALA A 570 3.98 9.10 -5.18
C ALA A 570 2.57 8.72 -4.70
N ILE A 571 2.45 8.06 -3.54
CA ILE A 571 1.17 7.75 -2.88
C ILE A 571 0.44 9.03 -2.51
N GLN A 572 1.14 10.02 -1.94
CA GLN A 572 0.53 11.31 -1.60
C GLN A 572 0.00 12.03 -2.84
N ILE A 573 0.79 12.09 -3.92
CA ILE A 573 0.39 12.69 -5.20
C ILE A 573 -0.84 11.98 -5.78
N CYS A 574 -0.80 10.64 -5.86
CA CYS A 574 -1.91 9.84 -6.35
C CYS A 574 -3.16 9.95 -5.45
N SER A 575 -2.99 10.10 -4.14
CA SER A 575 -4.11 10.26 -3.20
C SER A 575 -4.80 11.61 -3.38
N ARG A 576 -4.04 12.69 -3.57
CA ARG A 576 -4.58 14.01 -3.91
C ARG A 576 -5.34 13.97 -5.23
N HIS A 577 -4.77 13.34 -6.25
CA HIS A 577 -5.43 13.20 -7.54
C HIS A 577 -6.70 12.33 -7.44
N ARG A 578 -6.70 11.31 -6.58
CA ARG A 578 -7.90 10.52 -6.29
C ARG A 578 -9.00 11.38 -5.66
N GLU A 579 -8.66 12.24 -4.69
CA GLU A 579 -9.63 13.15 -4.07
C GLU A 579 -10.24 14.10 -5.10
N GLU A 580 -9.45 14.66 -6.02
CA GLU A 580 -9.93 15.48 -7.13
C GLU A 580 -10.90 14.72 -8.06
N ILE A 581 -10.59 13.46 -8.39
CA ILE A 581 -11.46 12.60 -9.22
C ILE A 581 -12.76 12.27 -8.47
N GLU A 582 -12.69 11.97 -7.18
CA GLU A 582 -13.86 11.69 -6.34
C GLU A 582 -14.75 12.93 -6.18
N GLN A 583 -14.16 14.12 -6.04
CA GLN A 583 -14.89 15.39 -6.06
C GLN A 583 -15.63 15.59 -7.38
N ARG A 584 -14.94 15.45 -8.53
CA ARG A 584 -15.56 15.53 -9.86
C ARG A 584 -16.70 14.52 -10.05
N ARG A 585 -16.53 13.30 -9.52
CA ARG A 585 -17.57 12.27 -9.53
C ARG A 585 -18.79 12.70 -8.72
N SER A 586 -18.59 13.32 -7.56
CA SER A 586 -19.68 13.86 -6.74
C SER A 586 -20.41 14.99 -7.47
N GLU A 587 -19.67 15.94 -8.04
CA GLU A 587 -20.24 17.05 -8.82
C GLU A 587 -21.06 16.54 -10.03
N LEU A 588 -20.58 15.51 -10.73
CA LEU A 588 -21.33 14.87 -11.82
C LEU A 588 -22.61 14.18 -11.31
N GLN A 589 -22.53 13.49 -10.17
CA GLN A 589 -23.71 12.87 -9.56
C GLN A 589 -24.74 13.91 -9.12
N ASP A 590 -24.31 15.05 -8.58
CA ASP A 590 -25.20 16.15 -8.22
C ASP A 590 -25.86 16.77 -9.45
N ARG A 591 -25.12 16.91 -10.56
CA ARG A 591 -25.69 17.33 -11.86
C ARG A 591 -26.74 16.34 -12.37
N ILE A 592 -26.48 15.03 -12.27
CA ILE A 592 -27.46 13.98 -12.63
C ILE A 592 -28.72 14.12 -11.79
N ASN A 593 -28.56 14.25 -10.46
CA ASN A 593 -29.67 14.39 -9.52
C ASN A 593 -30.48 15.66 -9.82
N ALA A 594 -29.83 16.78 -10.17
CA ALA A 594 -30.49 18.03 -10.54
C ALA A 594 -31.30 17.90 -11.85
N ILE A 595 -30.75 17.23 -12.88
CA ILE A 595 -31.46 16.97 -14.14
C ILE A 595 -32.67 16.06 -13.90
N GLN A 596 -32.53 15.03 -13.06
CA GLN A 596 -33.63 14.15 -12.67
C GLN A 596 -34.71 14.92 -11.92
N ALA A 597 -34.34 15.76 -10.94
CA ALA A 597 -35.28 16.59 -10.20
C ALA A 597 -36.04 17.59 -11.09
N GLU A 598 -35.38 18.21 -12.08
CA GLU A 598 -36.04 19.12 -13.02
C GLU A 598 -37.00 18.37 -13.97
N SER A 599 -36.60 17.19 -14.44
CA SER A 599 -37.46 16.32 -15.25
C SER A 599 -38.68 15.85 -14.46
N ASP A 600 -38.49 15.43 -13.21
CA ASP A 600 -39.56 14.98 -12.32
C ASP A 600 -40.49 16.13 -11.92
N GLY A 601 -39.95 17.34 -11.72
CA GLY A 601 -40.74 18.56 -11.50
C GLY A 601 -41.67 18.87 -12.67
N LYS A 602 -41.13 18.91 -13.90
CA LYS A 602 -41.94 19.12 -15.12
C LYS A 602 -42.96 18.00 -15.35
N LYS A 603 -42.62 16.76 -15.00
CA LYS A 603 -43.53 15.61 -15.05
C LYS A 603 -44.66 15.77 -14.02
N GLY A 604 -44.34 16.20 -12.80
CA GLY A 604 -45.28 16.48 -11.73
C GLY A 604 -46.29 17.57 -12.08
N GLU A 605 -45.83 18.70 -12.62
CA GLU A 605 -46.71 19.79 -13.09
C GLU A 605 -47.69 19.32 -14.17
N LYS A 606 -47.19 18.53 -15.13
CA LYS A 606 -48.03 17.97 -16.21
C LYS A 606 -49.06 16.97 -15.68
N ILE A 607 -48.71 16.16 -14.68
CA ILE A 607 -49.66 15.24 -14.02
C ILE A 607 -50.72 16.05 -13.28
N ALA A 608 -50.34 17.05 -12.48
CA ALA A 608 -51.28 17.88 -11.72
C ALA A 608 -52.27 18.61 -12.64
N PHE A 609 -51.80 19.13 -13.78
CA PHE A 609 -52.67 19.75 -14.78
C PHE A 609 -53.67 18.76 -15.40
N LEU A 610 -53.23 17.53 -15.69
CA LEU A 610 -54.13 16.49 -16.21
C LEU A 610 -55.15 16.03 -15.16
N GLU A 611 -54.75 15.91 -13.89
CA GLU A 611 -55.66 15.57 -12.79
C GLU A 611 -56.76 16.63 -12.61
N TYR A 612 -56.39 17.90 -12.70
CA TYR A 612 -57.36 19.01 -12.72
C TYR A 612 -58.36 18.89 -13.88
N LEU A 613 -57.88 18.63 -15.10
CA LEU A 613 -58.73 18.47 -16.28
C LEU A 613 -59.66 17.26 -16.17
N ILE A 614 -59.15 16.11 -15.73
CA ILE A 614 -59.92 14.88 -15.50
C ILE A 614 -61.03 15.15 -14.49
N SER A 615 -60.71 15.77 -13.35
CA SER A 615 -61.68 16.09 -12.30
C SER A 615 -62.77 17.06 -12.79
N ASN A 616 -62.40 18.05 -13.62
CA ASN A 616 -63.36 18.96 -14.23
C ASN A 616 -64.28 18.23 -15.23
N LYS A 617 -63.72 17.37 -16.09
CA LYS A 617 -64.50 16.59 -17.07
C LYS A 617 -65.42 15.56 -16.40
N GLN A 618 -64.98 14.91 -15.32
CA GLN A 618 -65.81 14.03 -14.51
C GLN A 618 -67.03 14.76 -13.94
N ARG A 619 -66.86 15.99 -13.42
CA ARG A 619 -68.00 16.80 -12.95
C ARG A 619 -69.01 17.07 -14.06
N HIS A 620 -68.55 17.34 -15.29
CA HIS A 620 -69.46 17.51 -16.42
C HIS A 620 -70.17 16.21 -16.82
N VAL A 621 -69.48 15.05 -16.80
CA VAL A 621 -70.09 13.74 -17.02
C VAL A 621 -71.18 13.47 -15.99
N LEU A 622 -70.87 13.63 -14.70
CA LEU A 622 -71.83 13.43 -13.60
C LEU A 622 -73.05 14.35 -13.72
N LYS A 623 -72.87 15.60 -14.16
CA LYS A 623 -73.98 16.55 -14.37
C LYS A 623 -74.91 16.07 -15.49
N VAL A 624 -74.35 15.60 -16.61
CA VAL A 624 -75.14 15.07 -17.73
C VAL A 624 -75.81 13.75 -17.34
N GLU A 625 -75.14 12.87 -16.61
CA GLU A 625 -75.74 11.63 -16.08
C GLU A 625 -76.90 11.92 -15.14
N ALA A 626 -76.75 12.86 -14.21
CA ALA A 626 -77.83 13.26 -13.30
C ALA A 626 -79.03 13.85 -14.06
N GLU A 627 -78.80 14.69 -15.07
CA GLU A 627 -79.86 15.22 -15.93
C GLU A 627 -80.56 14.10 -16.72
N LEU A 628 -79.78 13.16 -17.26
CA LEU A 628 -80.30 11.99 -17.98
C LEU A 628 -81.16 11.09 -17.09
N SER A 629 -80.67 10.76 -15.89
CA SER A 629 -81.42 9.98 -14.89
C SER A 629 -82.73 10.67 -14.47
N SER A 630 -82.76 12.00 -14.41
CA SER A 630 -83.98 12.75 -14.09
C SER A 630 -85.04 12.70 -15.21
N LEU A 631 -84.62 12.51 -16.46
CA LEU A 631 -85.48 12.48 -17.64
C LEU A 631 -85.90 11.06 -18.04
N GLU A 632 -85.13 10.04 -17.64
CA GLU A 632 -85.42 8.62 -17.90
C GLU A 632 -86.35 7.99 -16.86
N THR A 633 -86.91 8.77 -15.93
CA THR A 633 -87.92 8.25 -15.00
C THR A 633 -89.21 7.89 -15.74
N ASP A 634 -89.87 6.83 -15.28
CA ASP A 634 -91.17 6.38 -15.78
C ASP A 634 -92.33 7.19 -15.17
N ASP A 635 -92.03 8.34 -14.57
CA ASP A 635 -93.03 9.24 -14.01
C ASP A 635 -93.97 9.72 -15.11
N LEU A 636 -95.25 9.76 -14.78
CA LEU A 636 -96.29 10.19 -15.71
C LEU A 636 -96.34 11.72 -15.76
N GLU A 637 -96.13 12.29 -16.94
CA GLU A 637 -96.34 13.70 -17.19
C GLU A 637 -97.64 13.91 -17.96
N LEU A 638 -98.43 14.88 -17.53
CA LEU A 638 -99.62 15.32 -18.23
C LEU A 638 -99.23 15.91 -19.60
N ILE A 639 -99.78 15.36 -20.68
CA ILE A 639 -99.55 15.85 -22.05
C ILE A 639 -100.73 16.64 -22.59
N ALA A 640 -101.95 16.30 -22.17
CA ALA A 640 -103.15 17.03 -22.56
C ALA A 640 -104.26 16.79 -21.53
N GLU A 641 -105.16 17.75 -21.42
CA GLU A 641 -106.38 17.64 -20.64
C GLU A 641 -107.57 18.08 -21.51
N LYS A 642 -108.67 17.34 -21.44
CA LYS A 642 -109.91 17.71 -22.12
C LYS A 642 -111.06 17.65 -21.15
N THR A 643 -111.72 18.79 -21.01
CA THR A 643 -112.96 18.94 -20.26
C THR A 643 -114.12 19.04 -21.23
N ILE A 644 -115.18 18.29 -20.94
CA ILE A 644 -116.41 18.29 -21.73
C ILE A 644 -117.54 18.61 -20.79
N SER A 645 -118.07 19.82 -20.96
CA SER A 645 -119.21 20.35 -20.23
C SER A 645 -120.31 20.66 -21.24
N GLU A 646 -121.22 19.72 -21.44
CA GLU A 646 -122.38 19.92 -22.30
C GLU A 646 -123.66 19.93 -21.47
N THR A 647 -124.56 20.87 -21.80
CA THR A 647 -125.89 20.99 -21.20
C THR A 647 -126.89 20.29 -22.11
N TRP A 648 -127.30 19.07 -21.75
CA TRP A 648 -128.07 18.19 -22.64
C TRP A 648 -129.58 18.37 -22.50
N LEU A 649 -130.24 18.86 -23.56
CA LEU A 649 -131.69 18.88 -23.70
C LEU A 649 -132.16 17.66 -24.53
N PHE A 650 -132.71 16.66 -23.84
CA PHE A 650 -133.64 15.62 -24.34
C PHE A 650 -133.25 14.63 -25.47
N SER A 651 -131.98 14.41 -25.84
CA SER A 651 -131.62 13.31 -26.77
C SER A 651 -130.88 12.14 -26.09
N ARG A 652 -131.20 10.89 -26.50
CA ARG A 652 -130.55 9.63 -26.05
C ARG A 652 -129.34 9.24 -26.92
N VAL A 653 -128.77 10.16 -27.69
CA VAL A 653 -127.70 9.86 -28.65
C VAL A 653 -126.34 9.94 -27.92
N PRO A 654 -125.50 8.90 -27.94
CA PRO A 654 -124.15 8.98 -27.40
C PRO A 654 -123.33 10.03 -28.16
N VAL A 655 -122.61 10.90 -27.44
CA VAL A 655 -121.63 11.82 -28.07
C VAL A 655 -120.30 11.12 -28.18
N GLU A 656 -119.74 11.19 -29.38
CA GLU A 656 -118.40 10.73 -29.69
C GLU A 656 -117.42 11.88 -29.51
N VAL A 657 -116.47 11.67 -28.62
CA VAL A 657 -115.40 12.62 -28.33
C VAL A 657 -114.14 12.09 -28.97
N LYS A 658 -113.53 12.89 -29.82
CA LYS A 658 -112.26 12.56 -30.45
C LYS A 658 -111.20 13.57 -30.06
N VAL A 659 -110.11 13.09 -29.48
CA VAL A 659 -108.87 13.83 -29.27
C VAL A 659 -107.87 13.27 -30.27
N THR A 660 -107.55 14.05 -31.30
CA THR A 660 -106.52 13.71 -32.31
C THR A 660 -105.27 14.56 -32.09
N ASP A 661 -104.18 14.15 -32.73
CA ASP A 661 -102.96 14.96 -32.88
C ASP A 661 -102.20 15.23 -31.58
N LEU A 662 -102.18 14.27 -30.65
CA LEU A 662 -101.27 14.36 -29.50
C LEU A 662 -99.82 14.17 -29.97
N GLU A 663 -98.92 15.03 -29.51
CA GLU A 663 -97.49 14.99 -29.86
C GLU A 663 -96.79 13.71 -29.36
N HIS A 664 -97.38 13.04 -28.36
CA HIS A 664 -96.82 11.86 -27.70
C HIS A 664 -97.86 10.74 -27.59
N THR A 665 -97.37 9.50 -27.52
CA THR A 665 -98.20 8.32 -27.25
C THR A 665 -98.77 8.40 -25.83
N ILE A 666 -100.06 8.11 -25.70
CA ILE A 666 -100.73 8.07 -24.40
C ILE A 666 -100.28 6.79 -23.66
N ASP A 667 -99.70 6.95 -22.47
CA ASP A 667 -99.32 5.83 -21.59
C ASP A 667 -100.36 5.58 -20.50
N GLU A 668 -101.05 6.62 -20.02
CA GLU A 668 -102.14 6.49 -19.05
C GLU A 668 -103.24 7.51 -19.33
N ILE A 669 -104.49 7.08 -19.11
CA ILE A 669 -105.68 7.91 -19.23
C ILE A 669 -106.33 7.94 -17.86
N GLN A 670 -106.41 9.12 -17.26
CA GLN A 670 -107.11 9.33 -16.00
C GLN A 670 -108.44 10.00 -16.29
N GLU A 671 -109.52 9.30 -15.94
CA GLU A 671 -110.89 9.74 -16.13
C GLU A 671 -111.46 10.19 -14.79
N GLU A 672 -111.78 11.47 -14.67
CA GLU A 672 -112.50 12.01 -13.52
C GLU A 672 -113.95 12.26 -13.95
N ASN A 673 -114.83 11.36 -13.52
CA ASN A 673 -116.20 11.33 -14.01
C ASN A 673 -117.21 11.58 -12.88
N THR A 674 -118.11 12.54 -13.12
CA THR A 674 -119.24 12.85 -12.25
C THR A 674 -120.55 12.51 -12.98
N GLY A 675 -120.87 11.21 -13.09
CA GLY A 675 -122.21 10.73 -13.47
C GLY A 675 -122.43 10.23 -14.91
N PHE A 676 -121.37 10.00 -15.70
CA PHE A 676 -121.45 9.37 -17.03
C PHE A 676 -120.86 7.95 -17.03
N GLY A 677 -121.25 7.13 -18.02
CA GLY A 677 -120.62 5.84 -18.31
C GLY A 677 -119.98 5.87 -19.70
N ILE A 678 -118.80 5.26 -19.84
CA ILE A 678 -118.12 5.16 -21.14
C ILE A 678 -118.36 3.76 -21.70
N GLU A 679 -118.74 3.66 -22.96
CA GLU A 679 -119.21 2.38 -23.54
C GLU A 679 -118.25 1.77 -24.57
N SER A 680 -117.49 2.60 -25.28
CA SER A 680 -116.41 2.12 -26.15
C SER A 680 -115.30 3.16 -26.26
N VAL A 681 -114.07 2.72 -26.04
CA VAL A 681 -112.86 3.49 -26.27
C VAL A 681 -112.16 2.90 -27.50
N ASP A 682 -111.84 3.73 -28.49
CA ASP A 682 -111.03 3.36 -29.64
C ASP A 682 -109.80 4.30 -29.71
N GLY A 683 -108.61 3.72 -29.84
CA GLY A 683 -107.34 4.43 -29.63
C GLY A 683 -106.95 4.59 -28.16
N GLY A 684 -106.68 3.49 -27.47
CA GLY A 684 -106.22 3.49 -26.07
C GLY A 684 -104.70 3.70 -25.91
N GLN A 685 -104.16 3.27 -24.76
CA GLN A 685 -102.73 3.26 -24.46
C GLN A 685 -101.89 2.82 -25.66
N GLY A 686 -100.82 3.57 -25.97
CA GLY A 686 -99.94 3.32 -27.12
C GLY A 686 -100.31 4.06 -28.41
N HIS A 687 -101.41 4.82 -28.43
CA HIS A 687 -101.82 5.63 -29.57
C HIS A 687 -101.68 7.15 -29.29
N ASN A 688 -101.57 7.94 -30.35
CA ASN A 688 -101.44 9.41 -30.32
C ASN A 688 -102.80 10.11 -30.46
N HIS A 689 -103.88 9.34 -30.35
CA HIS A 689 -105.24 9.79 -30.46
C HIS A 689 -106.08 8.95 -29.51
N TRP A 690 -107.19 9.51 -29.05
CA TRP A 690 -108.14 8.84 -28.18
C TRP A 690 -109.56 9.21 -28.59
N THR A 691 -110.41 8.19 -28.69
CA THR A 691 -111.81 8.36 -29.05
C THR A 691 -112.68 7.63 -28.03
N ALA A 692 -113.69 8.30 -27.48
CA ALA A 692 -114.63 7.67 -26.56
C ALA A 692 -116.08 8.04 -26.88
N LYS A 693 -116.96 7.05 -26.73
CA LYS A 693 -118.41 7.25 -26.76
C LYS A 693 -118.95 7.35 -25.35
N ILE A 694 -119.43 8.53 -24.99
CA ILE A 694 -119.92 8.83 -23.65
C ILE A 694 -121.44 8.62 -23.61
N LYS A 695 -121.90 7.80 -22.66
CA LYS A 695 -123.32 7.55 -22.37
C LYS A 695 -123.73 8.13 -21.03
N ARG A 696 -124.95 8.65 -20.98
CA ARG A 696 -125.54 9.25 -19.78
C ARG A 696 -126.14 8.17 -18.87
N LEU A 697 -125.72 8.14 -17.61
CA LEU A 697 -126.25 7.20 -16.60
C LEU A 697 -127.34 7.82 -15.70
N ALA A 698 -127.36 9.15 -15.51
CA ALA A 698 -128.33 9.85 -14.67
C ALA A 698 -128.75 11.24 -15.23
N TRP A 699 -129.89 11.77 -14.76
CA TRP A 699 -130.51 13.02 -15.27
C TRP A 699 -129.87 14.32 -14.74
N SER A 700 -128.72 14.26 -14.07
CA SER A 700 -127.99 15.46 -13.61
C SER A 700 -127.14 16.08 -14.73
N ASN A 701 -126.77 17.35 -14.54
CA ASN A 701 -125.65 17.95 -15.25
C ASN A 701 -124.38 17.30 -14.73
N GLY A 702 -123.54 16.81 -15.63
CA GLY A 702 -122.23 16.26 -15.29
C GLY A 702 -121.16 16.92 -16.15
N SER A 703 -119.93 16.92 -15.68
CA SER A 703 -118.73 17.28 -16.43
C SER A 703 -117.82 16.07 -16.52
N PHE A 704 -117.27 15.84 -17.69
CA PHE A 704 -116.34 14.74 -17.93
C PHE A 704 -114.96 15.31 -18.20
N HIS A 705 -114.01 14.94 -17.35
CA HIS A 705 -112.62 15.39 -17.41
C HIS A 705 -111.72 14.20 -17.72
N VAL A 706 -110.91 14.34 -18.77
CA VAL A 706 -109.91 13.32 -19.12
C VAL A 706 -108.54 13.97 -19.17
N LYS A 707 -107.61 13.36 -18.43
CA LYS A 707 -106.19 13.71 -18.43
C LYS A 707 -105.43 12.61 -19.15
N PHE A 708 -104.66 13.02 -20.14
CA PHE A 708 -103.77 12.14 -20.90
C PHE A 708 -102.36 12.30 -20.37
N HIS A 709 -101.77 11.20 -19.94
CA HIS A 709 -100.41 11.16 -19.44
C HIS A 709 -99.51 10.36 -20.40
N THR A 710 -98.28 10.81 -20.55
CA THR A 710 -97.20 10.04 -21.18
C THR A 710 -96.09 9.85 -20.15
N LYS A 711 -95.28 8.82 -20.30
CA LYS A 711 -94.05 8.69 -19.50
C LYS A 711 -93.11 9.83 -19.83
N ARG A 712 -92.50 10.45 -18.81
CA ARG A 712 -91.53 11.54 -18.94
C ARG A 712 -90.42 11.24 -19.95
N ARG A 713 -89.97 9.99 -20.00
CA ARG A 713 -89.02 9.48 -21.00
C ARG A 713 -89.50 9.60 -22.44
N ASN A 714 -90.79 9.34 -22.70
CA ASN A 714 -91.38 9.38 -24.04
C ASN A 714 -91.49 10.83 -24.54
N LYS A 715 -91.93 11.75 -23.67
CA LYS A 715 -91.96 13.19 -23.98
C LYS A 715 -90.58 13.75 -24.30
N ASN A 716 -89.56 13.33 -23.55
CA ASN A 716 -88.20 13.86 -23.66
C ASN A 716 -87.27 13.03 -24.56
N GLN A 717 -87.79 12.11 -25.37
CA GLN A 717 -86.98 11.13 -26.12
C GLN A 717 -85.89 11.78 -26.99
N LYS A 718 -86.20 12.90 -27.66
CA LYS A 718 -85.22 13.66 -28.45
C LYS A 718 -84.10 14.23 -27.57
N LYS A 719 -84.45 14.87 -26.45
CA LYS A 719 -83.49 15.44 -25.50
C LYS A 719 -82.63 14.36 -24.85
N ILE A 720 -83.22 13.20 -24.54
CA ILE A 720 -82.48 12.03 -24.04
C ILE A 720 -81.48 11.54 -25.09
N GLY A 721 -81.86 11.48 -26.36
CA GLY A 721 -80.95 11.15 -27.47
C GLY A 721 -79.75 12.12 -27.56
N GLU A 722 -80.02 13.43 -27.48
CA GLU A 722 -78.98 14.47 -27.47
C GLU A 722 -78.05 14.35 -26.25
N LEU A 723 -78.60 14.16 -25.05
CA LEU A 723 -77.81 13.98 -23.82
C LEU A 723 -77.01 12.68 -23.81
N LYS A 724 -77.51 11.57 -24.39
CA LYS A 724 -76.74 10.33 -24.55
C LYS A 724 -75.55 10.52 -25.49
N SER A 725 -75.76 11.23 -26.59
CA SER A 725 -74.69 11.55 -27.54
C SER A 725 -73.63 12.46 -26.89
N ASP A 726 -74.05 13.51 -26.16
CA ASP A 726 -73.12 14.38 -25.43
C ASP A 726 -72.39 13.64 -24.32
N LEU A 727 -73.07 12.75 -23.59
CA LEU A 727 -72.47 11.90 -22.57
C LEU A 727 -71.39 10.99 -23.15
N GLY A 728 -71.66 10.37 -24.31
CA GLY A 728 -70.68 9.54 -25.03
C GLY A 728 -69.43 10.34 -25.38
N ALA A 729 -69.59 11.50 -26.03
CA ALA A 729 -68.47 12.37 -26.40
C ALA A 729 -67.66 12.85 -25.18
N LYS A 730 -68.33 13.19 -24.06
CA LYS A 730 -67.64 13.59 -22.83
C LYS A 730 -66.90 12.43 -22.15
N LYS A 731 -67.44 11.21 -22.19
CA LYS A 731 -66.77 10.00 -21.67
C LYS A 731 -65.54 9.65 -22.49
N GLU A 732 -65.61 9.72 -23.82
CA GLU A 732 -64.45 9.52 -24.70
C GLU A 732 -63.35 10.55 -24.44
N ALA A 733 -63.72 11.83 -24.31
CA ALA A 733 -62.75 12.87 -23.96
C ALA A 733 -62.10 12.63 -22.59
N LEU A 734 -62.87 12.22 -21.58
CA LEU A 734 -62.37 11.87 -20.26
C LEU A 734 -61.40 10.68 -20.31
N GLN A 735 -61.72 9.64 -21.08
CA GLN A 735 -60.86 8.49 -21.28
C GLN A 735 -59.53 8.91 -21.94
N ALA A 736 -59.58 9.73 -22.98
CA ALA A 736 -58.38 10.24 -23.65
C ALA A 736 -57.46 11.04 -22.71
N PHE A 737 -58.01 11.82 -21.77
CA PHE A 737 -57.20 12.51 -20.74
C PHE A 737 -56.60 11.52 -19.73
N THR A 738 -57.37 10.50 -19.35
CA THR A 738 -56.92 9.44 -18.43
C THR A 738 -55.78 8.62 -19.04
N ASP A 739 -55.89 8.25 -20.32
CA ASP A 739 -54.86 7.52 -21.06
C ASP A 739 -53.59 8.36 -21.23
N ARG A 740 -53.73 9.66 -21.51
CA ARG A 740 -52.59 10.59 -21.55
C ARG A 740 -51.89 10.70 -20.19
N MET A 741 -52.63 10.72 -19.09
CA MET A 741 -52.05 10.73 -17.75
C MET A 741 -51.32 9.41 -17.46
N ALA A 742 -51.90 8.27 -17.84
CA ALA A 742 -51.26 6.96 -17.71
C ALA A 742 -49.95 6.89 -18.53
N ALA A 743 -49.96 7.40 -19.76
CA ALA A 743 -48.76 7.46 -20.61
C ALA A 743 -47.67 8.36 -20.01
N VAL A 744 -48.03 9.51 -19.43
CA VAL A 744 -47.07 10.38 -18.72
C VAL A 744 -46.55 9.68 -17.45
N LYS A 745 -47.38 8.98 -16.69
CA LYS A 745 -46.92 8.22 -15.51
C LYS A 745 -45.97 7.08 -15.92
N ALA A 746 -46.28 6.38 -17.02
CA ALA A 746 -45.53 5.24 -17.55
C ALA A 746 -44.24 5.61 -18.31
N SER A 747 -44.08 6.85 -18.78
CA SER A 747 -42.79 7.28 -19.34
C SER A 747 -41.76 7.28 -18.21
N GLY A 748 -40.86 6.30 -18.23
CA GLY A 748 -39.73 6.20 -17.31
C GLY A 748 -38.80 7.42 -17.38
N PRO A 749 -37.76 7.49 -16.53
CA PRO A 749 -36.71 8.48 -16.70
C PRO A 749 -36.19 8.41 -18.14
N LYS A 750 -36.02 9.56 -18.78
CA LYS A 750 -35.39 9.62 -20.11
C LYS A 750 -34.04 8.91 -20.04
N GLU A 751 -33.65 8.23 -21.13
CA GLU A 751 -32.29 7.70 -21.27
C GLU A 751 -31.28 8.76 -20.85
N GLU A 752 -30.34 8.38 -19.97
CA GLU A 752 -29.26 9.26 -19.53
C GLU A 752 -28.56 9.86 -20.76
N ASP A 753 -28.22 11.14 -20.67
CA ASP A 753 -27.51 11.83 -21.73
C ASP A 753 -26.21 11.06 -22.06
N PRO A 754 -25.97 10.65 -23.31
CA PRO A 754 -24.77 9.91 -23.68
C PRO A 754 -23.47 10.64 -23.30
N GLU A 755 -23.48 11.97 -23.25
CA GLU A 755 -22.34 12.78 -22.80
C GLU A 755 -22.03 12.55 -21.31
N ILE A 756 -23.07 12.46 -20.46
CA ILE A 756 -22.94 12.16 -19.03
C ILE A 756 -22.45 10.72 -18.83
N THR A 757 -22.96 9.78 -19.62
CA THR A 757 -22.50 8.38 -19.56
C THR A 757 -21.03 8.25 -19.95
N GLU A 758 -20.59 8.96 -21.00
CA GLU A 758 -19.18 9.00 -21.42
C GLU A 758 -18.28 9.63 -20.35
N GLU A 759 -18.68 10.77 -19.77
CA GLU A 759 -17.95 11.44 -18.70
C GLU A 759 -17.81 10.54 -17.47
N ARG A 760 -18.87 9.84 -17.07
CA ARG A 760 -18.86 8.87 -15.98
C ARG A 760 -17.90 7.70 -16.24
N MET A 761 -17.89 7.15 -17.46
CA MET A 761 -16.94 6.09 -17.83
C MET A 761 -15.49 6.58 -17.80
N LYS A 762 -15.24 7.83 -18.23
CA LYS A 762 -13.91 8.45 -18.18
C LYS A 762 -13.42 8.62 -16.73
N ILE A 763 -14.25 9.18 -15.85
CA ILE A 763 -13.95 9.34 -14.42
C ILE A 763 -13.67 7.98 -13.77
N GLN A 764 -14.49 6.96 -14.05
CA GLN A 764 -14.27 5.62 -13.49
C GLN A 764 -12.96 4.98 -13.98
N LYS A 765 -12.62 5.19 -15.25
CA LYS A 765 -11.36 4.72 -15.83
C LYS A 765 -10.16 5.39 -15.18
N GLU A 766 -10.20 6.71 -14.99
CA GLU A 766 -9.15 7.48 -14.31
C GLU A 766 -9.00 7.03 -12.84
N LEU A 767 -10.11 6.89 -12.09
CA LEU A 767 -10.10 6.41 -10.71
C LEU A 767 -9.45 5.02 -10.59
N ASN A 768 -9.81 4.10 -11.47
CA ASN A 768 -9.24 2.74 -11.48
C ASN A 768 -7.73 2.76 -11.76
N LYS A 769 -7.24 3.65 -12.64
CA LYS A 769 -5.80 3.81 -12.91
C LYS A 769 -5.07 4.34 -11.67
N THR A 770 -5.59 5.38 -11.04
CA THR A 770 -5.00 5.98 -9.83
C THR A 770 -4.95 4.99 -8.67
N LEU A 771 -6.01 4.20 -8.46
CA LEU A 771 -6.03 3.14 -7.44
C LEU A 771 -4.99 2.05 -7.72
N LYS A 772 -4.85 1.61 -8.98
CA LYS A 772 -3.79 0.68 -9.37
C LYS A 772 -2.40 1.24 -9.08
N ALA A 773 -2.17 2.54 -9.35
CA ALA A 773 -0.91 3.20 -9.08
C ALA A 773 -0.56 3.20 -7.57
N ILE A 774 -1.54 3.54 -6.72
CA ILE A 774 -1.39 3.48 -5.25
C ILE A 774 -1.08 2.05 -4.80
N THR A 775 -1.79 1.05 -5.31
CA THR A 775 -1.56 -0.35 -4.96
C THR A 775 -0.14 -0.80 -5.32
N ARG A 776 0.37 -0.43 -6.51
CA ARG A 776 1.75 -0.71 -6.94
C ARG A 776 2.79 -0.01 -6.07
N ALA A 777 2.54 1.25 -5.71
CA ALA A 777 3.41 1.99 -4.80
C ALA A 777 3.50 1.34 -3.41
N LYS A 778 2.38 0.78 -2.91
CA LYS A 778 2.33 0.07 -1.62
C LYS A 778 2.99 -1.31 -1.63
N GLN A 779 3.26 -1.90 -2.79
CA GLN A 779 3.98 -3.18 -2.85
C GLN A 779 5.39 -3.03 -2.29
N SER A 780 5.84 -3.97 -1.46
CA SER A 780 7.18 -3.96 -0.86
C SER A 780 8.28 -4.35 -1.85
N ALA A 781 7.91 -4.95 -2.98
CA ALA A 781 8.77 -5.37 -4.06
C ALA A 781 8.19 -4.96 -5.42
N LEU A 782 9.05 -4.82 -6.42
CA LEU A 782 8.67 -4.59 -7.81
C LEU A 782 9.02 -5.81 -8.66
N TYR A 783 8.17 -6.11 -9.63
CA TYR A 783 8.53 -7.04 -10.70
C TYR A 783 9.65 -6.44 -11.56
N PRO A 784 10.54 -7.27 -12.15
CA PRO A 784 11.69 -6.78 -12.91
C PRO A 784 11.36 -5.77 -14.02
N SER A 785 10.22 -5.93 -14.68
CA SER A 785 9.70 -5.06 -15.75
C SER A 785 9.23 -3.70 -15.25
N LEU A 786 8.45 -3.66 -14.17
CA LEU A 786 8.07 -2.42 -13.51
C LEU A 786 9.29 -1.72 -12.91
N PHE A 787 10.17 -2.50 -12.27
CA PHE A 787 11.44 -1.99 -11.77
C PHE A 787 12.26 -1.36 -12.90
N LYS A 788 12.39 -2.04 -14.04
CA LYS A 788 13.10 -1.55 -15.23
C LYS A 788 12.49 -0.25 -15.74
N ALA A 789 11.16 -0.16 -15.85
CA ALA A 789 10.48 1.07 -16.27
C ALA A 789 10.80 2.26 -15.33
N VAL A 790 10.81 2.01 -14.01
CA VAL A 790 11.17 3.04 -13.02
C VAL A 790 12.67 3.37 -13.08
N ALA A 791 13.53 2.39 -13.30
CA ALA A 791 14.97 2.62 -13.41
C ALA A 791 15.35 3.38 -14.70
N GLU A 792 14.70 3.10 -15.84
CA GLU A 792 14.97 3.74 -17.13
C GLU A 792 14.48 5.20 -17.17
N ALA A 793 13.49 5.54 -16.35
CA ALA A 793 12.97 6.90 -16.27
C ALA A 793 13.83 7.84 -15.39
N GLY A 794 14.98 7.39 -14.89
CA GLY A 794 15.92 8.23 -14.12
C GLY A 794 15.35 8.71 -12.78
N VAL A 795 14.38 7.99 -12.23
CA VAL A 795 13.49 8.50 -11.17
C VAL A 795 14.17 8.58 -9.80
N TYR A 796 15.46 8.28 -9.74
CA TYR A 796 16.24 8.36 -8.50
C TYR A 796 17.39 9.36 -8.60
N GLU A 797 17.52 10.05 -9.74
CA GLU A 797 18.64 10.95 -10.02
C GLU A 797 18.33 12.41 -9.64
N ASP A 798 17.05 12.80 -9.66
CA ASP A 798 16.64 14.21 -9.51
C ASP A 798 15.98 14.51 -8.16
N ASP A 799 15.44 15.73 -8.02
CA ASP A 799 14.67 16.20 -6.88
C ASP A 799 13.58 15.18 -6.47
N PRO A 800 13.37 14.94 -5.14
CA PRO A 800 12.38 14.00 -4.65
C PRO A 800 10.96 14.19 -5.19
N GLU A 801 10.53 15.43 -5.42
CA GLU A 801 9.16 15.73 -5.86
C GLU A 801 8.98 15.43 -7.35
N GLU A 802 9.93 15.84 -8.19
CA GLU A 802 9.92 15.52 -9.64
C GLU A 802 10.06 14.02 -9.89
N SER A 803 10.89 13.37 -9.08
CA SER A 803 11.03 11.92 -9.03
C SER A 803 9.70 11.25 -8.66
N ALA A 804 9.06 11.68 -7.58
CA ALA A 804 7.76 11.13 -7.18
C ALA A 804 6.67 11.29 -8.24
N MET A 805 6.63 12.43 -8.96
CA MET A 805 5.71 12.64 -10.08
C MET A 805 5.94 11.65 -11.23
N ARG A 806 7.20 11.39 -11.58
CA ARG A 806 7.54 10.39 -12.60
C ARG A 806 7.20 8.97 -12.14
N VAL A 807 7.47 8.61 -10.88
CA VAL A 807 7.03 7.30 -10.32
C VAL A 807 5.51 7.16 -10.43
N ALA A 808 4.76 8.16 -9.98
CA ALA A 808 3.30 8.16 -10.02
C ALA A 808 2.77 7.98 -11.45
N LYS A 809 3.37 8.68 -12.42
CA LYS A 809 3.03 8.54 -13.83
C LYS A 809 3.31 7.12 -14.35
N ILE A 810 4.50 6.58 -14.07
CA ILE A 810 4.87 5.21 -14.48
C ILE A 810 3.89 4.20 -13.87
N TYR A 811 3.59 4.31 -12.57
CA TYR A 811 2.64 3.42 -11.91
C TYR A 811 1.21 3.53 -12.45
N THR A 812 0.83 4.69 -12.97
CA THR A 812 -0.50 4.93 -13.58
C THR A 812 -0.57 4.34 -14.99
N ASP A 813 0.50 4.50 -15.77
CA ASP A 813 0.56 4.12 -17.18
C ASP A 813 1.05 2.70 -17.41
N TYR A 814 1.66 2.07 -16.40
CA TYR A 814 2.24 0.74 -16.54
C TYR A 814 1.18 -0.31 -16.88
N VAL A 815 1.39 -0.95 -18.04
CA VAL A 815 0.65 -2.13 -18.49
C VAL A 815 1.57 -3.34 -18.30
N PRO A 816 1.26 -4.26 -17.38
CA PRO A 816 2.07 -5.45 -17.17
C PRO A 816 2.14 -6.29 -18.44
N ALA A 817 3.27 -6.94 -18.68
CA ALA A 817 3.39 -7.91 -19.77
C ALA A 817 2.49 -9.13 -19.48
N GLU A 818 2.00 -9.81 -20.53
CA GLU A 818 1.18 -11.02 -20.38
C GLU A 818 1.87 -12.04 -19.46
N GLY A 819 1.19 -12.42 -18.36
CA GLY A 819 1.69 -13.38 -17.38
C GLY A 819 2.17 -12.79 -16.05
N GLU A 820 2.46 -11.48 -15.98
CA GLU A 820 2.93 -10.84 -14.73
C GLU A 820 1.84 -10.67 -13.66
N GLU A 821 0.57 -10.47 -14.05
CA GLU A 821 -0.54 -10.34 -13.10
C GLU A 821 -1.02 -11.69 -12.52
N SER A 822 -0.54 -12.82 -13.04
CA SER A 822 -0.96 -14.16 -12.61
C SER A 822 -0.13 -14.76 -11.46
N VAL A 823 0.96 -14.08 -11.09
CA VAL A 823 1.91 -14.43 -10.03
C VAL A 823 1.79 -13.41 -8.92
#